data_AF-A0A2P7THE8-F1
#
_entry.id   AF-A0A2P7THE8-F1
#
_cell.length_a   1.000
_cell.length_b   1.000
_cell.length_c   1.000
_cell.angle_alpha   90.00
_cell.angle_beta   90.00
_cell.angle_gamma   90.00
#
_symmetry.space_group_name_H-M   'P 1'
#
loop_
_entity.id
_entity.type
_entity.pdbx_description
1 polymer ?
#
loop_
_entity_poly.entity_id
_entity_poly.type
_entity_poly.pdbx_seq_one_letter_code
_entity_poly.pdbx_strand_id
1 'polypeptide(L)'
;MKKSIFYTHFLCRRCLCPHRQPMPFSLPLQITGSIFLYAFLFLLAFADVKAQNWTQIGTDIDGEGEDNWSGYSVSLNATGNIVAIGAPLNDGNGMDAGQVRVYQNNGGNWTQIGNSINGEAAGDRLGHAVSLSAGGDIVAMSALYNDGNGTDAGHVRVYQNVSGNWTQIGQDIDGQAAGDRSGDAVSLSANGNIVAIGSVTNEAWAGDVRVYQNVSGNWIQIGSDIVGENPSDQSGCAVSLNAAGNILAIGAFANSDNGNGAGGQVRVYQNIAGNWTQVGQDLNGYFPENLFGYSVSLNDNGNILAVGGPGFYNFGWVRIFQNISGTWTQIGDDITGEETEELGCSVSLNANGNIVAIGSRGVEGENIDSRVRIYENISGSWLQTGNTITDEPLNEFPGTAVSINAEGNIVALGAPYNTGNGEGAGHVRVYQQCDAAAPPVPNVATLPNVTAECVVTTLTPPTATDGCGNTVQGTPNVTLPITAQGTTTVIWVYNSGTTSSTQTQNVVIDDVTNPTITCAGNQTVDADESHFYTVNGTEFDPVTTSDNCGIASVINLYTVAFSLAGAQIPEGNTTISWTITDNAGNNQTCSFVVTVNTFVGIETLQQKGISIYPNPANKVLHMEFSENNSRKLTISDISGRVVFQKTTFSQTEAIDLQELVNSVYVVSIQTDREVVTTKIVVAQ
;
A
#
# COMPACT_ATOMS: atom_id res chain seq x y z
N MET A 1 0.22 -88.52 -0.30
CA MET A 1 0.33 -89.17 1.04
C MET A 1 0.28 -88.04 2.06
N LYS A 2 -0.80 -87.88 2.84
CA LYS A 2 -1.04 -88.51 4.17
C LYS A 2 0.13 -88.17 5.12
N LYS A 3 0.01 -87.60 6.32
CA LYS A 3 -1.04 -87.29 7.33
C LYS A 3 -0.37 -86.24 8.27
N SER A 4 -0.99 -85.15 8.72
CA SER A 4 -2.04 -85.03 9.76
C SER A 4 -1.65 -85.62 11.13
N ILE A 5 -2.01 -84.87 12.19
CA ILE A 5 -2.48 -85.28 13.55
C ILE A 5 -1.57 -84.87 14.73
N PHE A 6 -2.00 -84.27 15.87
CA PHE A 6 -3.27 -83.72 16.44
C PHE A 6 -2.88 -82.81 17.65
N TYR A 7 -3.52 -81.64 17.87
CA TYR A 7 -4.50 -81.29 18.93
C TYR A 7 -4.08 -81.38 20.41
N THR A 8 -4.26 -80.27 21.15
CA THR A 8 -5.36 -79.98 22.12
C THR A 8 -5.04 -78.64 22.83
N HIS A 9 -5.90 -77.85 23.49
CA HIS A 9 -7.31 -77.42 23.45
C HIS A 9 -7.52 -76.59 24.77
N PHE A 10 -8.57 -75.76 24.87
CA PHE A 10 -9.08 -74.98 26.05
C PHE A 10 -8.59 -73.53 26.24
N LEU A 11 -9.42 -72.51 26.53
CA LEU A 11 -10.89 -72.31 26.42
C LEU A 11 -11.25 -70.84 26.78
N CYS A 12 -12.51 -70.45 26.45
CA CYS A 12 -13.34 -69.35 26.99
C CYS A 12 -13.06 -67.91 26.48
N ARG A 13 -14.05 -67.06 26.14
CA ARG A 13 -15.52 -67.13 26.22
C ARG A 13 -16.10 -66.02 25.30
N ARG A 14 -16.90 -66.39 24.29
CA ARG A 14 -17.89 -65.52 23.64
C ARG A 14 -19.26 -65.96 24.18
N CYS A 15 -19.99 -65.04 24.82
CA CYS A 15 -21.38 -65.26 25.19
C CYS A 15 -22.31 -64.49 24.23
N LEU A 16 -23.26 -65.23 23.68
CA LEU A 16 -24.38 -64.80 22.87
C LEU A 16 -25.64 -64.62 23.74
N CYS A 17 -26.53 -63.75 23.26
CA CYS A 17 -27.99 -63.64 23.47
C CYS A 17 -28.54 -62.90 24.72
N PRO A 18 -29.79 -62.38 24.68
CA PRO A 18 -30.80 -62.42 23.60
C PRO A 18 -31.57 -61.10 23.29
N HIS A 19 -32.29 -61.13 22.17
CA HIS A 19 -33.42 -60.25 21.80
C HIS A 19 -34.41 -59.98 22.94
N ARG A 20 -34.79 -58.70 23.12
CA ARG A 20 -36.08 -58.30 23.69
C ARG A 20 -36.90 -57.55 22.65
N GLN A 21 -38.15 -57.97 22.51
CA GLN A 21 -39.22 -57.37 21.72
C GLN A 21 -39.62 -55.99 22.28
N PRO A 22 -40.14 -55.05 21.46
CA PRO A 22 -40.70 -53.80 21.96
C PRO A 22 -42.16 -54.00 22.42
N MET A 23 -42.50 -53.50 23.63
CA MET A 23 -43.90 -53.29 24.03
C MET A 23 -44.27 -51.81 23.83
N PRO A 24 -45.47 -51.49 23.33
CA PRO A 24 -45.93 -50.12 23.17
C PRO A 24 -46.54 -49.64 24.50
N PHE A 25 -46.07 -48.50 25.01
CA PHE A 25 -46.80 -47.74 26.02
C PHE A 25 -47.30 -46.45 25.37
N SER A 26 -48.60 -46.39 25.17
CA SER A 26 -49.34 -45.19 24.79
C SER A 26 -49.71 -44.40 26.04
N LEU A 27 -49.21 -43.17 26.14
CA LEU A 27 -49.85 -42.10 26.91
C LEU A 27 -50.00 -40.88 25.98
N PRO A 28 -51.21 -40.34 25.79
CA PRO A 28 -51.38 -39.10 25.06
C PRO A 28 -51.15 -37.92 26.00
N LEU A 29 -50.05 -37.19 25.81
CA LEU A 29 -49.92 -35.84 26.38
C LEU A 29 -50.38 -34.84 25.31
N GLN A 30 -51.64 -34.40 25.44
CA GLN A 30 -52.14 -33.21 24.74
C GLN A 30 -51.38 -31.99 25.27
N ILE A 31 -50.43 -31.48 24.51
CA ILE A 31 -49.93 -30.12 24.69
C ILE A 31 -50.59 -29.26 23.62
N THR A 32 -51.62 -28.53 24.04
CA THR A 32 -52.28 -27.45 23.31
C THR A 32 -51.27 -26.33 23.03
N GLY A 33 -51.31 -25.80 21.80
CA GLY A 33 -50.34 -24.85 21.28
C GLY A 33 -50.17 -23.55 22.10
N SER A 34 -48.92 -23.12 22.23
CA SER A 34 -48.44 -21.71 22.21
C SER A 34 -46.96 -21.61 22.64
N ILE A 35 -46.04 -22.42 22.08
CA ILE A 35 -44.58 -22.28 22.33
C ILE A 35 -43.75 -22.35 21.03
N PHE A 36 -44.37 -22.55 19.86
CA PHE A 36 -43.67 -22.68 18.57
C PHE A 36 -43.33 -21.36 17.86
N LEU A 37 -43.26 -20.24 18.59
CA LEU A 37 -42.87 -18.94 18.03
C LEU A 37 -41.74 -18.22 18.79
N TYR A 38 -41.13 -18.87 19.80
CA TYR A 38 -39.92 -18.36 20.47
C TYR A 38 -38.67 -19.20 20.20
N ALA A 39 -38.79 -20.46 19.75
CA ALA A 39 -37.64 -21.28 19.36
C ALA A 39 -37.13 -20.98 17.93
N PHE A 40 -37.93 -20.30 17.10
CA PHE A 40 -37.54 -19.93 15.72
C PHE A 40 -37.05 -18.48 15.59
N LEU A 41 -37.26 -17.64 16.62
CA LEU A 41 -36.67 -16.30 16.70
C LEU A 41 -35.38 -16.24 17.52
N PHE A 42 -35.02 -17.31 18.23
CA PHE A 42 -33.74 -17.44 18.94
C PHE A 42 -32.65 -18.15 18.11
N LEU A 43 -33.01 -18.72 16.95
CA LEU A 43 -32.08 -19.41 16.05
C LEU A 43 -31.55 -18.51 14.91
N LEU A 44 -31.98 -17.25 14.84
CA LEU A 44 -31.57 -16.26 13.82
C LEU A 44 -30.76 -15.09 14.40
N ALA A 45 -30.39 -15.13 15.67
CA ALA A 45 -29.51 -14.15 16.33
C ALA A 45 -28.12 -14.71 16.69
N PHE A 46 -27.85 -15.99 16.39
CA PHE A 46 -26.56 -16.66 16.65
C PHE A 46 -25.81 -17.05 15.36
N ALA A 47 -26.29 -16.61 14.20
CA ALA A 47 -25.56 -16.74 12.94
C ALA A 47 -25.06 -15.36 12.48
N ASP A 48 -24.40 -14.65 13.38
CA ASP A 48 -23.30 -13.75 13.02
C ASP A 48 -22.02 -14.28 13.69
N VAL A 49 -21.84 -15.61 13.64
CA VAL A 49 -20.53 -16.20 13.88
C VAL A 49 -19.71 -15.73 12.69
N LYS A 50 -18.80 -14.79 12.97
CA LYS A 50 -17.82 -14.24 12.05
C LYS A 50 -17.30 -15.30 11.08
N ALA A 51 -17.93 -15.43 9.92
CA ALA A 51 -17.32 -16.01 8.73
C ALA A 51 -16.33 -14.96 8.16
N GLN A 52 -15.43 -14.48 9.01
CA GLN A 52 -14.37 -13.55 8.65
C GLN A 52 -13.14 -14.40 8.36
N ASN A 53 -12.72 -14.37 7.09
CA ASN A 53 -11.54 -15.08 6.65
C ASN A 53 -10.28 -14.42 7.23
N TRP A 54 -9.23 -15.23 7.37
CA TRP A 54 -7.89 -14.74 7.65
C TRP A 54 -7.23 -14.36 6.34
N THR A 55 -6.74 -13.13 6.27
CA THR A 55 -6.11 -12.55 5.09
C THR A 55 -4.68 -12.14 5.40
N GLN A 56 -3.74 -12.49 4.52
CA GLN A 56 -2.34 -12.16 4.72
C GLN A 56 -2.12 -10.64 4.73
N ILE A 57 -1.28 -10.17 5.65
CA ILE A 57 -0.83 -8.79 5.78
C ILE A 57 0.51 -8.66 5.07
N GLY A 58 0.53 -7.98 3.93
CA GLY A 58 1.75 -7.77 3.15
C GLY A 58 2.23 -9.03 2.42
N THR A 59 3.49 -9.02 2.01
CA THR A 59 4.17 -10.18 1.42
C THR A 59 4.82 -11.05 2.49
N ASP A 60 5.32 -12.22 2.09
CA ASP A 60 6.10 -13.13 2.93
C ASP A 60 7.34 -12.41 3.50
N ILE A 61 7.72 -12.75 4.73
CA ILE A 61 8.99 -12.34 5.33
C ILE A 61 9.98 -13.48 5.15
N ASP A 62 10.70 -13.46 4.03
CA ASP A 62 11.57 -14.55 3.59
C ASP A 62 12.87 -14.69 4.41
N GLY A 63 13.35 -15.92 4.55
CA GLY A 63 14.72 -16.24 4.97
C GLY A 63 15.78 -15.63 4.05
N GLU A 64 16.99 -15.41 4.56
CA GLU A 64 18.07 -14.71 3.82
C GLU A 64 18.87 -15.61 2.85
N GLY A 65 18.52 -16.90 2.72
CA GLY A 65 19.28 -17.92 1.99
C GLY A 65 18.84 -19.35 2.33
N GLU A 66 19.42 -20.34 1.65
CA GLU A 66 19.14 -21.78 1.82
C GLU A 66 19.42 -22.27 3.25
N ASP A 67 18.66 -23.27 3.68
CA ASP A 67 18.78 -24.01 4.96
C ASP A 67 18.79 -23.17 6.24
N ASN A 68 18.38 -21.90 6.20
CA ASN A 68 18.37 -21.01 7.37
C ASN A 68 17.28 -21.35 8.40
N TRP A 69 16.20 -22.01 7.97
CA TRP A 69 15.02 -22.32 8.78
C TRP A 69 14.36 -21.08 9.40
N SER A 70 14.27 -19.98 8.64
CA SER A 70 13.59 -18.78 9.09
C SER A 70 12.13 -19.06 9.42
N GLY A 71 11.67 -18.62 10.59
CA GLY A 71 10.32 -18.94 11.08
C GLY A 71 10.26 -20.20 11.94
N TYR A 72 11.41 -20.78 12.31
CA TYR A 72 11.45 -21.88 13.29
C TYR A 72 10.80 -21.50 14.61
N SER A 73 10.99 -20.25 15.04
CA SER A 73 10.30 -19.65 16.18
C SER A 73 9.79 -18.25 15.80
N VAL A 74 8.60 -17.88 16.28
CA VAL A 74 7.98 -16.58 16.01
C VAL A 74 7.31 -16.01 17.25
N SER A 75 7.34 -14.69 17.42
CA SER A 75 6.64 -14.01 18.51
C SER A 75 6.14 -12.63 18.08
N LEU A 76 4.83 -12.39 18.22
CA LEU A 76 4.19 -11.09 18.00
C LEU A 76 4.19 -10.24 19.27
N ASN A 77 4.22 -8.93 19.09
CA ASN A 77 3.89 -7.99 20.17
C ASN A 77 2.36 -7.90 20.38
N ALA A 78 1.92 -7.21 21.43
CA ALA A 78 0.51 -7.20 21.83
C ALA A 78 -0.42 -6.62 20.74
N THR A 79 0.04 -5.65 19.97
CA THR A 79 -0.72 -5.04 18.86
C THR A 79 -0.63 -5.84 17.56
N GLY A 80 0.30 -6.79 17.44
CA GLY A 80 0.52 -7.60 16.23
C GLY A 80 1.23 -6.87 15.08
N ASN A 81 1.79 -5.68 15.31
CA ASN A 81 2.50 -4.91 14.29
C ASN A 81 4.02 -5.09 14.33
N ILE A 82 4.55 -5.82 15.31
CA ILE A 82 5.98 -6.20 15.39
C ILE A 82 6.06 -7.73 15.55
N VAL A 83 6.94 -8.36 14.78
CA VAL A 83 7.21 -9.81 14.84
C VAL A 83 8.70 -10.06 14.98
N ALA A 84 9.09 -10.91 15.94
CA ALA A 84 10.43 -11.48 16.05
C ALA A 84 10.45 -12.87 15.42
N ILE A 85 11.53 -13.18 14.69
CA ILE A 85 11.67 -14.38 13.87
C ILE A 85 13.03 -15.00 14.13
N GLY A 86 13.04 -16.26 14.56
CA GLY A 86 14.25 -17.08 14.71
C GLY A 86 14.58 -17.88 13.44
N ALA A 87 15.87 -17.95 13.12
CA ALA A 87 16.46 -18.72 12.04
C ALA A 87 17.70 -19.47 12.57
N PRO A 88 17.53 -20.59 13.29
CA PRO A 88 18.58 -21.25 14.05
C PRO A 88 19.72 -21.80 13.20
N LEU A 89 19.50 -22.06 11.91
CA LEU A 89 20.53 -22.60 11.02
C LEU A 89 21.17 -21.52 10.15
N ASN A 90 20.96 -20.25 10.47
CA ASN A 90 21.56 -19.18 9.69
C ASN A 90 23.08 -19.07 9.89
N ASP A 91 23.80 -18.94 8.77
CA ASP A 91 25.27 -18.96 8.72
C ASP A 91 25.94 -17.58 8.93
N GLY A 92 25.17 -16.55 9.28
CA GLY A 92 25.62 -15.15 9.26
C GLY A 92 26.89 -14.84 10.08
N ASN A 93 27.18 -15.63 11.12
CA ASN A 93 28.40 -15.49 11.93
C ASN A 93 29.13 -16.84 12.16
N GLY A 94 28.99 -17.77 11.22
CA GLY A 94 29.52 -19.14 11.30
C GLY A 94 28.45 -20.17 10.98
N MET A 95 28.87 -21.38 10.58
CA MET A 95 27.95 -22.47 10.22
C MET A 95 26.93 -22.73 11.34
N ASP A 96 25.64 -22.70 11.05
CA ASP A 96 24.56 -22.89 12.04
C ASP A 96 24.68 -21.98 13.29
N ALA A 97 25.31 -20.80 13.18
CA ALA A 97 25.40 -19.88 14.32
C ALA A 97 24.02 -19.38 14.76
N GLY A 98 23.10 -19.27 13.80
CA GLY A 98 21.73 -18.82 13.99
C GLY A 98 21.59 -17.30 13.99
N GLN A 99 20.35 -16.84 13.83
CA GLN A 99 20.02 -15.42 13.72
C GLN A 99 18.60 -15.15 14.22
N VAL A 100 18.39 -13.96 14.77
CA VAL A 100 17.06 -13.40 15.03
C VAL A 100 16.89 -12.08 14.27
N ARG A 101 15.76 -11.95 13.58
CA ARG A 101 15.34 -10.70 12.91
C ARG A 101 14.02 -10.22 13.49
N VAL A 102 13.83 -8.90 13.54
CA VAL A 102 12.59 -8.29 14.05
C VAL A 102 12.05 -7.33 13.00
N TYR A 103 10.77 -7.45 12.66
CA TYR A 103 10.11 -6.67 11.62
C TYR A 103 8.93 -5.87 12.19
N GLN A 104 8.70 -4.69 11.63
CA GLN A 104 7.53 -3.85 11.88
C GLN A 104 6.67 -3.74 10.62
N ASN A 105 5.36 -3.89 10.79
CA ASN A 105 4.37 -3.62 9.77
C ASN A 105 3.99 -2.14 9.76
N ASN A 106 4.19 -1.50 8.60
CA ASN A 106 3.75 -0.14 8.32
C ASN A 106 2.81 -0.14 7.10
N GLY A 107 1.51 -0.29 7.36
CA GLY A 107 0.47 -0.23 6.32
C GLY A 107 0.50 -1.39 5.32
N GLY A 108 0.80 -2.61 5.78
CA GLY A 108 0.93 -3.81 4.94
C GLY A 108 2.36 -4.06 4.44
N ASN A 109 3.32 -3.21 4.80
CA ASN A 109 4.73 -3.41 4.45
C ASN A 109 5.53 -3.79 5.70
N TRP A 110 6.04 -5.03 5.73
CA TRP A 110 6.95 -5.49 6.76
C TRP A 110 8.37 -4.98 6.48
N THR A 111 8.93 -4.26 7.45
CA THR A 111 10.28 -3.67 7.36
C THR A 111 11.09 -4.08 8.57
N GLN A 112 12.33 -4.53 8.37
CA GLN A 112 13.20 -4.94 9.47
C GLN A 112 13.54 -3.73 10.36
N ILE A 113 13.46 -3.90 11.67
CA ILE A 113 13.85 -2.88 12.65
C ILE A 113 15.27 -3.20 13.14
N GLY A 114 16.21 -2.33 12.80
CA GLY A 114 17.61 -2.51 13.15
C GLY A 114 18.30 -3.65 12.40
N ASN A 115 19.54 -3.92 12.77
CA ASN A 115 20.32 -5.02 12.19
C ASN A 115 19.85 -6.37 12.76
N SER A 116 20.12 -7.44 12.00
CA SER A 116 19.95 -8.81 12.47
C SER A 116 20.81 -9.07 13.71
N ILE A 117 20.30 -9.87 14.65
CA ILE A 117 21.03 -10.29 15.86
C ILE A 117 21.58 -11.68 15.56
N ASN A 118 22.89 -11.78 15.38
CA ASN A 118 23.56 -13.02 14.99
C ASN A 118 24.03 -13.83 16.21
N GLY A 119 24.08 -15.16 16.06
CA GLY A 119 24.75 -16.07 16.97
C GLY A 119 26.23 -15.75 17.14
N GLU A 120 26.84 -16.28 18.20
CA GLU A 120 28.21 -15.90 18.59
C GLU A 120 29.27 -16.78 17.93
N ALA A 121 29.00 -18.08 17.85
CA ALA A 121 29.86 -19.07 17.23
C ALA A 121 29.08 -20.06 16.36
N ALA A 122 29.82 -20.80 15.54
CA ALA A 122 29.26 -21.86 14.70
C ALA A 122 28.66 -22.98 15.56
N GLY A 123 27.44 -23.41 15.23
CA GLY A 123 26.72 -24.47 15.93
C GLY A 123 25.84 -24.01 17.08
N ASP A 124 25.94 -22.76 17.54
CA ASP A 124 25.19 -22.24 18.70
C ASP A 124 23.67 -22.24 18.48
N ARG A 125 23.23 -22.04 17.23
CA ARG A 125 21.84 -22.01 16.78
C ARG A 125 20.94 -20.99 17.49
N LEU A 126 21.39 -19.74 17.54
CA LEU A 126 20.58 -18.62 18.03
C LEU A 126 19.24 -18.51 17.29
N GLY A 127 18.16 -18.25 18.02
CA GLY A 127 16.81 -18.17 17.47
C GLY A 127 16.06 -19.50 17.52
N HIS A 128 16.57 -20.46 18.29
CA HIS A 128 15.86 -21.70 18.59
C HIS A 128 14.50 -21.40 19.23
N ALA A 129 14.47 -20.55 20.26
CA ALA A 129 13.25 -19.96 20.80
C ALA A 129 13.37 -18.43 20.82
N VAL A 130 12.27 -17.73 20.56
CA VAL A 130 12.15 -16.28 20.67
C VAL A 130 10.90 -15.89 21.45
N SER A 131 10.99 -14.86 22.27
CA SER A 131 9.85 -14.26 22.97
C SER A 131 9.96 -12.75 22.96
N LEU A 132 8.91 -12.08 22.50
CA LEU A 132 8.83 -10.63 22.37
C LEU A 132 7.94 -10.05 23.49
N SER A 133 8.35 -8.92 24.05
CA SER A 133 7.55 -8.15 25.00
C SER A 133 6.29 -7.57 24.34
N ALA A 134 5.30 -7.19 25.15
CA ALA A 134 4.03 -6.65 24.66
C ALA A 134 4.21 -5.35 23.85
N GLY A 135 5.21 -4.53 24.19
CA GLY A 135 5.57 -3.32 23.44
C GLY A 135 6.32 -3.59 22.15
N GLY A 136 6.97 -4.75 22.02
CA GLY A 136 7.84 -5.09 20.89
C GLY A 136 9.25 -4.48 20.97
N ASP A 137 9.61 -3.85 22.08
CA ASP A 137 10.91 -3.19 22.29
C ASP A 137 11.94 -4.07 23.01
N ILE A 138 11.52 -5.16 23.66
CA ILE A 138 12.41 -6.16 24.28
C ILE A 138 12.15 -7.54 23.68
N VAL A 139 13.22 -8.25 23.31
CA VAL A 139 13.18 -9.63 22.79
C VAL A 139 14.17 -10.50 23.56
N ALA A 140 13.73 -11.69 23.98
CA ALA A 140 14.59 -12.74 24.50
C ALA A 140 14.73 -13.85 23.47
N MET A 141 15.93 -14.42 23.37
CA MET A 141 16.25 -15.44 22.38
C MET A 141 17.26 -16.43 22.94
N SER A 142 17.10 -17.70 22.61
CA SER A 142 18.03 -18.76 23.02
C SER A 142 18.95 -19.19 21.89
N ALA A 143 20.14 -19.64 22.27
CA ALA A 143 21.03 -20.44 21.43
C ALA A 143 21.30 -21.76 22.17
N LEU A 144 20.59 -22.81 21.75
CA LEU A 144 20.45 -24.05 22.50
C LEU A 144 21.78 -24.78 22.74
N TYR A 145 22.75 -24.59 21.86
CA TYR A 145 24.03 -25.31 21.87
C TYR A 145 25.23 -24.39 22.14
N ASN A 146 25.00 -23.20 22.66
CA ASN A 146 26.12 -22.31 23.00
C ASN A 146 27.01 -22.90 24.10
N ASP A 147 28.31 -22.64 23.97
CA ASP A 147 29.36 -23.22 24.81
C ASP A 147 29.78 -22.37 26.02
N GLY A 148 29.08 -21.25 26.30
CA GLY A 148 29.50 -20.20 27.25
C GLY A 148 29.90 -20.70 28.64
N ASN A 149 29.19 -21.70 29.17
CA ASN A 149 29.48 -22.34 30.46
C ASN A 149 29.72 -23.85 30.35
N GLY A 150 30.31 -24.30 29.23
CA GLY A 150 30.61 -25.70 28.92
C GLY A 150 29.98 -26.13 27.60
N THR A 151 30.48 -27.23 27.03
CA THR A 151 29.99 -27.72 25.72
C THR A 151 28.49 -27.92 25.70
N ASP A 152 27.79 -27.33 24.74
CA ASP A 152 26.32 -27.37 24.60
C ASP A 152 25.57 -27.00 25.92
N ALA A 153 26.12 -26.08 26.72
CA ALA A 153 25.44 -25.60 27.93
C ALA A 153 24.15 -24.84 27.59
N GLY A 154 24.12 -24.19 26.42
CA GLY A 154 23.05 -23.33 25.96
C GLY A 154 23.03 -21.99 26.73
N HIS A 155 22.48 -20.96 26.10
CA HIS A 155 22.26 -19.67 26.77
C HIS A 155 21.07 -18.91 26.22
N VAL A 156 20.66 -17.89 26.98
CA VAL A 156 19.63 -16.93 26.59
C VAL A 156 20.19 -15.52 26.66
N ARG A 157 19.90 -14.73 25.62
CA ARG A 157 20.23 -13.32 25.55
C ARG A 157 18.96 -12.49 25.42
N VAL A 158 18.96 -11.32 26.04
CA VAL A 158 17.82 -10.39 26.01
C VAL A 158 18.29 -9.05 25.45
N TYR A 159 17.60 -8.54 24.45
CA TYR A 159 17.95 -7.31 23.74
C TYR A 159 16.81 -6.30 23.84
N GLN A 160 17.16 -5.01 23.95
CA GLN A 160 16.24 -3.88 23.85
C GLN A 160 16.49 -3.11 22.56
N ASN A 161 15.42 -2.68 21.90
CA ASN A 161 15.47 -1.75 20.79
C ASN A 161 15.57 -0.31 21.31
N VAL A 162 16.72 0.32 21.07
CA VAL A 162 16.96 1.73 21.38
C VAL A 162 17.15 2.49 20.07
N SER A 163 16.11 3.22 19.67
CA SER A 163 16.11 4.05 18.46
C SER A 163 16.49 3.29 17.18
N GLY A 164 15.94 2.08 17.00
CA GLY A 164 16.19 1.24 15.84
C GLY A 164 17.45 0.37 15.92
N ASN A 165 18.10 0.29 17.09
CA ASN A 165 19.26 -0.58 17.30
C ASN A 165 18.98 -1.56 18.44
N TRP A 166 19.21 -2.84 18.20
CA TRP A 166 19.12 -3.86 19.24
C TRP A 166 20.38 -3.88 20.08
N THR A 167 20.25 -3.58 21.37
CA THR A 167 21.33 -3.59 22.35
C THR A 167 21.04 -4.62 23.44
N GLN A 168 22.00 -5.47 23.74
CA GLN A 168 21.86 -6.48 24.80
C GLN A 168 21.64 -5.82 26.17
N ILE A 169 20.73 -6.39 26.95
CA ILE A 169 20.43 -5.99 28.32
C ILE A 169 21.08 -7.01 29.26
N GLY A 170 22.08 -6.55 30.01
CA GLY A 170 22.82 -7.40 30.95
C GLY A 170 23.76 -8.39 30.29
N GLN A 171 24.31 -9.28 31.11
CA GLN A 171 25.14 -10.39 30.65
C GLN A 171 24.27 -11.52 30.10
N ASP A 172 24.90 -12.47 29.43
CA ASP A 172 24.29 -13.72 29.01
C ASP A 172 23.73 -14.50 30.20
N ILE A 173 22.63 -15.21 29.97
CA ILE A 173 22.04 -16.13 30.94
C ILE A 173 22.42 -17.55 30.52
N ASP A 174 23.55 -18.02 31.02
CA ASP A 174 24.12 -19.32 30.64
C ASP A 174 23.43 -20.52 31.33
N GLY A 175 23.49 -21.68 30.66
CA GLY A 175 23.31 -22.99 31.28
C GLY A 175 24.23 -23.19 32.48
N GLN A 176 23.88 -24.09 33.39
CA GLN A 176 24.66 -24.31 34.62
C GLN A 176 25.90 -25.20 34.38
N ALA A 177 25.82 -26.11 33.40
CA ALA A 177 26.89 -27.04 33.05
C ALA A 177 26.84 -27.48 31.57
N ALA A 178 27.84 -28.27 31.17
CA ALA A 178 27.94 -28.82 29.81
C ALA A 178 26.80 -29.83 29.54
N GLY A 179 26.13 -29.66 28.39
CA GLY A 179 25.04 -30.51 27.94
C GLY A 179 23.66 -30.14 28.51
N ASP A 180 23.56 -29.07 29.30
CA ASP A 180 22.30 -28.57 29.88
C ASP A 180 21.30 -28.10 28.82
N ARG A 181 21.81 -27.65 27.66
CA ARG A 181 21.00 -27.11 26.56
C ARG A 181 19.96 -26.10 27.05
N SER A 182 20.38 -25.16 27.89
CA SER A 182 19.48 -24.16 28.42
C SER A 182 18.93 -23.27 27.29
N GLY A 183 17.61 -23.10 27.27
CA GLY A 183 16.93 -22.34 26.23
C GLY A 183 16.14 -23.17 25.22
N ASP A 184 15.78 -24.43 25.54
CA ASP A 184 14.78 -25.20 24.78
C ASP A 184 13.50 -24.39 24.58
N ALA A 185 13.06 -23.68 25.63
CA ALA A 185 11.95 -22.76 25.58
C ALA A 185 12.24 -21.48 26.37
N VAL A 186 11.74 -20.35 25.87
CA VAL A 186 11.88 -19.03 26.49
C VAL A 186 10.54 -18.30 26.49
N SER A 187 10.20 -17.66 27.61
CA SER A 187 9.01 -16.80 27.69
C SER A 187 9.32 -15.52 28.46
N LEU A 188 8.96 -14.37 27.89
CA LEU A 188 9.03 -13.06 28.52
C LEU A 188 7.69 -12.65 29.12
N SER A 189 7.74 -11.96 30.26
CA SER A 189 6.63 -11.11 30.73
C SER A 189 6.35 -9.94 29.78
N ALA A 190 5.14 -9.37 29.83
CA ALA A 190 4.71 -8.32 28.92
C ALA A 190 5.61 -7.06 28.94
N ASN A 191 6.20 -6.73 30.09
CA ASN A 191 7.12 -5.60 30.23
C ASN A 191 8.60 -5.96 29.95
N GLY A 192 8.89 -7.22 29.62
CA GLY A 192 10.24 -7.72 29.33
C GLY A 192 11.19 -7.84 30.53
N ASN A 193 10.72 -7.65 31.77
CA ASN A 193 11.59 -7.68 32.96
C ASN A 193 11.74 -9.06 33.60
N ILE A 194 10.87 -10.01 33.30
CA ILE A 194 10.95 -11.40 33.76
C ILE A 194 11.10 -12.31 32.53
N VAL A 195 12.03 -13.26 32.61
CA VAL A 195 12.23 -14.31 31.60
C VAL A 195 12.24 -15.68 32.27
N ALA A 196 11.46 -16.62 31.74
CA ALA A 196 11.51 -18.04 32.11
C ALA A 196 12.23 -18.84 31.02
N ILE A 197 13.09 -19.77 31.42
CA ILE A 197 13.99 -20.53 30.55
C ILE A 197 13.90 -22.00 30.93
N GLY A 198 13.53 -22.85 29.98
CA GLY A 198 13.54 -24.30 30.15
C GLY A 198 14.83 -24.95 29.66
N SER A 199 15.21 -26.06 30.30
CA SER A 199 16.31 -26.93 29.88
C SER A 199 15.91 -28.39 30.09
N VAL A 200 15.74 -29.18 29.02
CA VAL A 200 15.12 -30.53 29.13
C VAL A 200 16.10 -31.63 29.50
N THR A 201 17.41 -31.42 29.35
CA THR A 201 18.44 -32.45 29.59
C THR A 201 18.94 -32.48 31.03
N ASN A 202 18.62 -31.46 31.82
CA ASN A 202 19.03 -31.34 33.21
C ASN A 202 18.45 -32.45 34.10
N GLU A 203 19.16 -32.75 35.19
CA GLU A 203 18.74 -33.72 36.21
C GLU A 203 18.35 -35.10 35.65
N ALA A 204 19.25 -35.68 34.85
CA ALA A 204 19.01 -36.95 34.15
C ALA A 204 17.76 -36.92 33.26
N TRP A 205 17.63 -35.84 32.47
CA TRP A 205 16.50 -35.58 31.57
C TRP A 205 15.16 -35.38 32.28
N ALA A 206 15.16 -35.17 33.60
CA ALA A 206 13.94 -34.68 34.28
C ALA A 206 13.58 -33.28 33.78
N GLY A 207 14.60 -32.50 33.44
CA GLY A 207 14.49 -31.12 32.99
C GLY A 207 14.23 -30.15 34.13
N ASP A 208 14.50 -28.86 33.88
CA ASP A 208 14.27 -27.78 34.83
C ASP A 208 13.79 -26.50 34.14
N VAL A 209 13.20 -25.60 34.93
CA VAL A 209 12.92 -24.24 34.53
C VAL A 209 13.51 -23.25 35.52
N ARG A 210 14.24 -22.27 35.00
CA ARG A 210 14.81 -21.15 35.76
C ARG A 210 14.14 -19.86 35.34
N VAL A 211 13.89 -18.99 36.31
CA VAL A 211 13.24 -17.70 36.06
C VAL A 211 14.12 -16.58 36.57
N TYR A 212 14.35 -15.57 35.73
CA TYR A 212 15.22 -14.43 36.02
C TYR A 212 14.44 -13.13 35.95
N GLN A 213 14.80 -12.21 36.84
CA GLN A 213 14.32 -10.84 36.84
C GLN A 213 15.47 -9.88 36.49
N ASN A 214 15.18 -8.95 35.59
CA ASN A 214 16.06 -7.83 35.33
C ASN A 214 15.99 -6.81 36.46
N VAL A 215 17.12 -6.58 37.13
CA VAL A 215 17.28 -5.54 38.13
C VAL A 215 18.44 -4.64 37.71
N SER A 216 18.08 -3.46 37.18
CA SER A 216 19.03 -2.44 36.74
C SER A 216 20.04 -2.95 35.70
N GLY A 217 19.57 -3.75 34.74
CA GLY A 217 20.40 -4.30 33.66
C GLY A 217 21.15 -5.57 34.05
N ASN A 218 20.82 -6.22 35.17
CA ASN A 218 21.38 -7.51 35.55
C ASN A 218 20.26 -8.55 35.69
N TRP A 219 20.44 -9.72 35.08
CA TRP A 219 19.53 -10.84 35.22
C TRP A 219 19.84 -11.60 36.51
N ILE A 220 18.88 -11.59 37.44
CA ILE A 220 19.00 -12.24 38.75
C ILE A 220 17.93 -13.32 38.83
N GLN A 221 18.35 -14.55 39.12
CA GLN A 221 17.41 -15.65 39.29
C GLN A 221 16.45 -15.37 40.47
N ILE A 222 15.16 -15.62 40.25
CA ILE A 222 14.09 -15.47 41.24
C ILE A 222 13.53 -16.82 41.66
N GLY A 223 13.89 -17.24 42.86
CA GLY A 223 13.54 -18.55 43.41
C GLY A 223 14.51 -19.66 43.00
N SER A 224 14.27 -20.86 43.53
CA SER A 224 15.01 -22.06 43.16
C SER A 224 14.59 -22.58 41.78
N ASP A 225 15.42 -23.43 41.20
CA ASP A 225 15.12 -24.19 39.97
C ASP A 225 13.83 -25.01 40.16
N ILE A 226 12.95 -24.98 39.15
CA ILE A 226 11.72 -25.77 39.14
C ILE A 226 12.01 -27.06 38.39
N VAL A 227 12.36 -28.11 39.12
CA VAL A 227 12.82 -29.40 38.56
C VAL A 227 11.63 -30.31 38.18
N GLY A 228 11.80 -31.09 37.11
CA GLY A 228 10.95 -32.23 36.75
C GLY A 228 10.79 -33.22 37.90
N GLU A 229 9.70 -34.01 37.89
CA GLU A 229 9.41 -34.94 38.99
C GLU A 229 10.28 -36.19 38.91
N ASN A 230 10.49 -36.69 37.70
CA ASN A 230 11.20 -37.93 37.44
C ASN A 230 12.19 -37.81 36.26
N PRO A 231 13.26 -38.64 36.24
CA PRO A 231 14.17 -38.70 35.10
C PRO A 231 13.43 -38.98 33.78
N SER A 232 13.85 -38.32 32.71
CA SER A 232 13.27 -38.40 31.35
C SER A 232 11.89 -37.75 31.15
N ASP A 233 11.38 -36.98 32.12
CA ASP A 233 10.13 -36.22 31.98
C ASP A 233 10.22 -35.07 30.95
N GLN A 234 11.43 -34.55 30.72
CA GLN A 234 11.70 -33.41 29.85
C GLN A 234 10.87 -32.17 30.23
N SER A 235 10.76 -31.90 31.53
CA SER A 235 10.11 -30.70 32.04
C SER A 235 10.86 -29.45 31.58
N GLY A 236 10.12 -28.43 31.13
CA GLY A 236 10.72 -27.22 30.56
C GLY A 236 10.80 -27.22 29.04
N CYS A 237 10.32 -28.27 28.36
CA CYS A 237 10.21 -28.32 26.89
C CYS A 237 9.35 -27.19 26.30
N ALA A 238 8.41 -26.67 27.08
CA ALA A 238 7.60 -25.51 26.75
C ALA A 238 7.32 -24.73 28.03
N VAL A 239 7.46 -23.41 27.96
CA VAL A 239 7.20 -22.50 29.08
C VAL A 239 6.34 -21.34 28.62
N SER A 240 5.43 -20.89 29.47
CA SER A 240 4.62 -19.68 29.21
C SER A 240 4.42 -18.89 30.49
N LEU A 241 4.86 -17.63 30.49
CA LEU A 241 4.57 -16.65 31.54
C LEU A 241 3.28 -15.89 31.21
N ASN A 242 2.55 -15.49 32.24
CA ASN A 242 1.51 -14.48 32.10
C ASN A 242 2.13 -13.07 31.94
N ALA A 243 1.31 -12.08 31.61
CA ALA A 243 1.78 -10.72 31.32
C ALA A 243 2.57 -10.09 32.49
N ALA A 244 2.17 -10.37 33.73
CA ALA A 244 2.85 -9.87 34.93
C ALA A 244 4.14 -10.64 35.28
N GLY A 245 4.40 -11.80 34.66
CA GLY A 245 5.55 -12.64 34.93
C GLY A 245 5.50 -13.37 36.28
N ASN A 246 4.31 -13.51 36.89
CA ASN A 246 4.15 -14.13 38.21
C ASN A 246 3.39 -15.46 38.19
N ILE A 247 2.84 -15.86 37.05
CA ILE A 247 2.29 -17.21 36.80
C ILE A 247 3.07 -17.82 35.64
N LEU A 248 3.45 -19.09 35.80
CA LEU A 248 4.27 -19.84 34.85
C LEU A 248 3.68 -21.22 34.61
N ALA A 249 3.38 -21.57 33.36
CA ALA A 249 3.03 -22.92 32.95
C ALA A 249 4.26 -23.62 32.37
N ILE A 250 4.46 -24.90 32.73
CA ILE A 250 5.61 -25.72 32.32
C ILE A 250 5.11 -27.05 31.76
N GLY A 251 5.46 -27.31 30.51
CA GLY A 251 5.23 -28.60 29.85
C GLY A 251 6.29 -29.64 30.18
N ALA A 252 5.87 -30.90 30.22
CA ALA A 252 6.71 -32.09 30.35
C ALA A 252 6.09 -33.20 29.47
N PHE A 253 6.30 -33.11 28.15
CA PHE A 253 5.60 -33.98 27.20
C PHE A 253 5.94 -35.47 27.35
N ALA A 254 7.12 -35.79 27.91
CA ALA A 254 7.60 -37.15 28.09
C ALA A 254 7.22 -37.75 29.45
N ASN A 255 6.63 -36.97 30.36
CA ASN A 255 6.21 -37.46 31.67
C ASN A 255 5.23 -38.64 31.54
N SER A 256 5.43 -39.64 32.39
CA SER A 256 4.69 -40.91 32.36
C SER A 256 4.06 -41.31 33.70
N ASP A 257 4.07 -40.41 34.69
CA ASP A 257 3.66 -40.70 36.07
C ASP A 257 2.16 -40.92 36.23
N ASN A 258 1.37 -40.49 35.24
CA ASN A 258 -0.05 -40.80 35.14
C ASN A 258 -0.35 -42.28 34.84
N GLY A 259 0.67 -43.13 34.65
CA GLY A 259 0.54 -44.55 34.37
C GLY A 259 0.16 -44.88 32.92
N ASN A 260 0.12 -43.88 32.04
CA ASN A 260 -0.31 -44.03 30.65
C ASN A 260 0.84 -44.08 29.63
N GLY A 261 2.12 -44.09 30.04
CA GLY A 261 3.26 -44.19 29.11
C GLY A 261 3.45 -42.94 28.22
N ALA A 262 4.38 -42.06 28.57
CA ALA A 262 4.60 -40.76 27.91
C ALA A 262 3.31 -40.01 27.56
N GLY A 263 2.34 -40.03 28.50
CA GLY A 263 1.05 -39.37 28.32
C GLY A 263 1.15 -37.85 28.44
N GLY A 264 2.27 -37.35 28.99
CA GLY A 264 2.58 -35.93 29.13
C GLY A 264 1.87 -35.25 30.31
N GLN A 265 2.50 -34.18 30.81
CA GLN A 265 2.04 -33.43 31.97
C GLN A 265 2.28 -31.91 31.76
N VAL A 266 1.42 -31.09 32.36
CA VAL A 266 1.69 -29.65 32.58
C VAL A 266 1.49 -29.31 34.05
N ARG A 267 2.43 -28.53 34.60
CA ARG A 267 2.36 -27.95 35.94
C ARG A 267 2.34 -26.44 35.85
N VAL A 268 1.58 -25.79 36.72
CA VAL A 268 1.47 -24.32 36.77
C VAL A 268 1.93 -23.82 38.12
N TYR A 269 2.77 -22.79 38.13
CA TYR A 269 3.37 -22.21 39.33
C TYR A 269 3.03 -20.73 39.44
N GLN A 270 2.96 -20.25 40.69
CA GLN A 270 2.86 -18.83 41.03
C GLN A 270 4.07 -18.41 41.83
N ASN A 271 4.64 -17.25 41.50
CA ASN A 271 5.67 -16.64 42.32
C ASN A 271 5.02 -15.92 43.52
N ILE A 272 5.33 -16.39 44.72
CA ILE A 272 4.91 -15.78 45.98
C ILE A 272 6.17 -15.38 46.75
N ALA A 273 6.45 -14.08 46.78
CA ALA A 273 7.61 -13.50 47.46
C ALA A 273 8.95 -14.15 47.06
N GLY A 274 9.15 -14.37 45.76
CA GLY A 274 10.37 -14.96 45.22
C GLY A 274 10.42 -16.50 45.24
N ASN A 275 9.37 -17.18 45.69
CA ASN A 275 9.29 -18.64 45.64
C ASN A 275 8.22 -19.09 44.64
N TRP A 276 8.57 -20.03 43.76
CA TRP A 276 7.62 -20.63 42.84
C TRP A 276 6.88 -21.78 43.51
N THR A 277 5.57 -21.62 43.69
CA THR A 277 4.69 -22.61 44.31
C THR A 277 3.67 -23.09 43.31
N GLN A 278 3.49 -24.40 43.18
CA GLN A 278 2.50 -24.97 42.28
C GLN A 278 1.07 -24.52 42.63
N VAL A 279 0.29 -24.22 41.61
CA VAL A 279 -1.11 -23.78 41.69
C VAL A 279 -2.01 -24.88 41.14
N GLY A 280 -2.77 -25.49 42.04
CA GLY A 280 -3.70 -26.56 41.69
C GLY A 280 -3.02 -27.89 41.46
N GLN A 281 -3.72 -28.78 40.77
CA GLN A 281 -3.29 -30.14 40.47
C GLN A 281 -2.45 -30.23 39.19
N ASP A 282 -1.73 -31.34 39.01
CA ASP A 282 -1.08 -31.65 37.73
C ASP A 282 -2.12 -31.87 36.63
N LEU A 283 -1.81 -31.36 35.44
CA LEU A 283 -2.63 -31.54 34.25
C LEU A 283 -2.03 -32.66 33.42
N ASN A 284 -2.67 -33.83 33.44
CA ASN A 284 -2.15 -35.03 32.79
C ASN A 284 -2.87 -35.30 31.46
N GLY A 285 -2.12 -35.76 30.46
CA GLY A 285 -2.72 -36.35 29.26
C GLY A 285 -3.39 -37.68 29.55
N TYR A 286 -4.31 -38.10 28.68
CA TYR A 286 -5.13 -39.31 28.90
C TYR A 286 -4.62 -40.55 28.18
N PHE A 287 -3.90 -40.40 27.07
CA PHE A 287 -3.50 -41.53 26.22
C PHE A 287 -1.98 -41.64 26.15
N PRO A 288 -1.46 -42.87 25.96
CA PRO A 288 -0.04 -43.07 25.70
C PRO A 288 0.44 -42.29 24.48
N GLU A 289 1.67 -41.79 24.55
CA GLU A 289 2.38 -41.19 23.39
C GLU A 289 1.69 -39.97 22.75
N ASN A 290 0.78 -39.31 23.50
CA ASN A 290 0.06 -38.12 23.04
C ASN A 290 0.86 -36.81 23.23
N LEU A 291 2.01 -36.85 23.90
CA LEU A 291 2.92 -35.72 24.07
C LEU A 291 2.25 -34.47 24.69
N PHE A 292 1.32 -34.68 25.64
CA PHE A 292 0.61 -33.56 26.27
C PHE A 292 1.56 -32.63 27.00
N GLY A 293 1.50 -31.32 26.72
CA GLY A 293 2.47 -30.36 27.24
C GLY A 293 3.62 -30.07 26.28
N TYR A 294 3.57 -30.58 25.05
CA TYR A 294 4.53 -30.23 23.99
C TYR A 294 4.53 -28.73 23.69
N SER A 295 3.35 -28.10 23.73
CA SER A 295 3.19 -26.66 23.62
C SER A 295 2.22 -26.15 24.69
N VAL A 296 2.52 -24.97 25.25
CA VAL A 296 1.70 -24.33 26.30
C VAL A 296 1.58 -22.84 26.04
N SER A 297 0.41 -22.27 26.32
CA SER A 297 0.20 -20.81 26.29
C SER A 297 -0.74 -20.39 27.41
N LEU A 298 -0.31 -19.46 28.26
CA LEU A 298 -1.16 -18.74 29.20
C LEU A 298 -1.74 -17.49 28.54
N ASN A 299 -2.90 -17.05 29.04
CA ASN A 299 -3.40 -15.70 28.79
C ASN A 299 -2.71 -14.67 29.71
N ASP A 300 -2.94 -13.37 29.48
CA ASP A 300 -2.25 -12.29 30.19
C ASP A 300 -2.46 -12.32 31.71
N ASN A 301 -3.65 -12.74 32.15
CA ASN A 301 -3.98 -12.87 33.57
C ASN A 301 -3.40 -14.15 34.21
N GLY A 302 -2.99 -15.14 33.41
CA GLY A 302 -2.50 -16.44 33.88
C GLY A 302 -3.58 -17.37 34.40
N ASN A 303 -4.86 -17.14 34.06
CA ASN A 303 -5.98 -17.94 34.53
C ASN A 303 -6.61 -18.81 33.45
N ILE A 304 -6.20 -18.68 32.18
CA ILE A 304 -6.55 -19.59 31.08
C ILE A 304 -5.25 -20.16 30.52
N LEU A 305 -5.24 -21.47 30.26
CA LEU A 305 -4.09 -22.20 29.76
C LEU A 305 -4.52 -23.11 28.61
N ALA A 306 -3.91 -22.94 27.44
CA ALA A 306 -4.01 -23.88 26.33
C ALA A 306 -2.81 -24.84 26.36
N VAL A 307 -3.06 -26.12 26.14
CA VAL A 307 -2.04 -27.17 26.12
C VAL A 307 -2.20 -28.02 24.87
N GLY A 308 -1.15 -28.12 24.06
CA GLY A 308 -1.08 -28.98 22.90
C GLY A 308 -0.50 -30.37 23.22
N GLY A 309 -1.00 -31.36 22.49
CA GLY A 309 -0.53 -32.74 22.47
C GLY A 309 -0.57 -33.26 21.03
N PRO A 310 0.46 -33.00 20.20
CA PRO A 310 0.48 -33.41 18.80
C PRO A 310 0.39 -34.93 18.62
N GLY A 311 0.96 -35.70 19.56
CA GLY A 311 1.09 -37.15 19.48
C GLY A 311 1.97 -37.62 18.32
N PHE A 312 2.33 -38.90 18.31
CA PHE A 312 3.02 -39.51 17.16
C PHE A 312 2.01 -40.20 16.23
N TYR A 313 2.02 -39.87 14.94
CA TYR A 313 1.18 -40.52 13.91
C TYR A 313 -0.33 -40.53 14.23
N ASN A 314 -0.79 -39.54 15.00
CA ASN A 314 -2.17 -39.40 15.43
C ASN A 314 -2.75 -38.07 14.94
N PHE A 315 -4.02 -37.80 15.25
CA PHE A 315 -4.73 -36.58 14.82
C PHE A 315 -4.46 -35.34 15.69
N GLY A 316 -3.59 -35.44 16.71
CA GLY A 316 -3.25 -34.33 17.61
C GLY A 316 -4.44 -33.72 18.35
N TRP A 317 -4.16 -32.92 19.38
CA TRP A 317 -5.21 -32.25 20.14
C TRP A 317 -4.70 -31.06 20.96
N VAL A 318 -5.63 -30.17 21.29
CA VAL A 318 -5.44 -29.07 22.23
C VAL A 318 -6.55 -29.12 23.28
N ARG A 319 -6.16 -28.97 24.54
CA ARG A 319 -7.10 -28.82 25.66
C ARG A 319 -6.84 -27.52 26.40
N ILE A 320 -7.94 -26.87 26.79
CA ILE A 320 -7.91 -25.55 27.38
C ILE A 320 -8.53 -25.61 28.76
N PHE A 321 -7.83 -25.03 29.74
CA PHE A 321 -8.21 -25.02 31.14
C PHE A 321 -8.39 -23.60 31.64
N GLN A 322 -9.27 -23.46 32.63
CA GLN A 322 -9.41 -22.25 33.45
C GLN A 322 -9.09 -22.56 34.89
N ASN A 323 -8.32 -21.67 35.52
CA ASN A 323 -8.14 -21.68 36.96
C ASN A 323 -9.34 -21.01 37.63
N ILE A 324 -10.06 -21.77 38.45
CA ILE A 324 -11.15 -21.29 39.29
C ILE A 324 -10.74 -21.53 40.74
N SER A 325 -10.34 -20.46 41.42
CA SER A 325 -9.95 -20.48 42.85
C SER A 325 -8.85 -21.50 43.18
N GLY A 326 -7.84 -21.62 42.32
CA GLY A 326 -6.71 -22.53 42.53
C GLY A 326 -6.92 -23.94 41.99
N THR A 327 -8.06 -24.25 41.38
CA THR A 327 -8.29 -25.52 40.68
C THR A 327 -8.38 -25.29 39.18
N TRP A 328 -7.63 -26.06 38.40
CA TRP A 328 -7.69 -26.00 36.95
C TRP A 328 -8.81 -26.90 36.42
N THR A 329 -9.74 -26.34 35.65
CA THR A 329 -10.88 -27.08 35.08
C THR A 329 -10.90 -26.88 33.57
N GLN A 330 -11.08 -27.96 32.82
CA GLN A 330 -11.23 -27.88 31.36
C GLN A 330 -12.44 -27.02 30.97
N ILE A 331 -12.27 -26.19 29.92
CA ILE A 331 -13.36 -25.44 29.29
C ILE A 331 -13.60 -25.98 27.89
N GLY A 332 -14.81 -26.46 27.64
CA GLY A 332 -15.19 -27.05 26.36
C GLY A 332 -14.57 -28.43 26.12
N ASP A 333 -14.94 -29.03 25.00
CA ASP A 333 -14.35 -30.30 24.57
C ASP A 333 -12.92 -30.07 24.03
N ASP A 334 -12.14 -31.15 23.93
CA ASP A 334 -10.82 -31.12 23.30
C ASP A 334 -10.96 -30.70 21.83
N ILE A 335 -10.07 -29.83 21.37
CA ILE A 335 -9.95 -29.49 19.94
C ILE A 335 -9.05 -30.56 19.32
N THR A 336 -9.57 -31.37 18.41
CA THR A 336 -8.84 -32.47 17.77
C THR A 336 -8.56 -32.16 16.31
N GLY A 337 -7.41 -32.57 15.78
CA GLY A 337 -7.13 -32.49 14.34
C GLY A 337 -7.78 -33.60 13.52
N GLU A 338 -7.41 -33.67 12.25
CA GLU A 338 -7.84 -34.70 11.30
C GLU A 338 -6.85 -35.88 11.26
N GLU A 339 -7.21 -36.99 10.60
CA GLU A 339 -6.31 -38.14 10.48
C GLU A 339 -4.94 -37.71 9.93
N THR A 340 -3.85 -38.17 10.55
CA THR A 340 -2.44 -37.87 10.19
C THR A 340 -1.96 -36.43 10.40
N GLU A 341 -2.65 -35.66 11.24
CA GLU A 341 -2.32 -34.28 11.60
C GLU A 341 -1.72 -34.16 13.01
N GLU A 342 -0.52 -33.59 13.17
CA GLU A 342 0.08 -33.33 14.49
C GLU A 342 -0.46 -32.00 15.09
N LEU A 343 -1.78 -31.88 15.22
CA LEU A 343 -2.44 -30.69 15.75
C LEU A 343 -2.02 -30.41 17.20
N GLY A 344 -1.67 -29.15 17.49
CA GLY A 344 -1.18 -28.75 18.81
C GLY A 344 0.34 -28.82 18.94
N CYS A 345 1.08 -28.95 17.82
CA CYS A 345 2.53 -28.77 17.81
C CYS A 345 2.94 -27.36 18.26
N SER A 346 2.08 -26.37 18.03
CA SER A 346 2.22 -25.01 18.56
C SER A 346 0.85 -24.43 18.93
N VAL A 347 0.78 -23.68 20.03
CA VAL A 347 -0.44 -23.02 20.51
C VAL A 347 -0.13 -21.60 20.98
N SER A 348 -1.05 -20.67 20.74
CA SER A 348 -0.94 -19.29 21.23
C SER A 348 -2.32 -18.74 21.59
N LEU A 349 -2.49 -18.30 22.84
CA LEU A 349 -3.70 -17.64 23.34
C LEU A 349 -3.59 -16.13 23.18
N ASN A 350 -4.73 -15.48 22.91
CA ASN A 350 -4.85 -14.03 23.04
C ASN A 350 -4.86 -13.61 24.53
N ALA A 351 -4.75 -12.32 24.79
CA ALA A 351 -4.62 -11.77 26.15
C ALA A 351 -5.79 -12.16 27.08
N ASN A 352 -7.00 -12.24 26.54
CA ASN A 352 -8.19 -12.61 27.29
C ASN A 352 -8.31 -14.13 27.50
N GLY A 353 -7.66 -14.94 26.67
CA GLY A 353 -7.77 -16.40 26.67
C GLY A 353 -9.06 -16.93 26.04
N ASN A 354 -9.77 -16.12 25.25
CA ASN A 354 -10.98 -16.54 24.53
C ASN A 354 -10.71 -16.92 23.07
N ILE A 355 -9.53 -16.61 22.52
CA ILE A 355 -9.13 -17.00 21.17
C ILE A 355 -7.80 -17.76 21.26
N VAL A 356 -7.69 -18.87 20.53
CA VAL A 356 -6.48 -19.69 20.42
C VAL A 356 -6.12 -19.91 18.96
N ALA A 357 -4.87 -19.64 18.59
CA ALA A 357 -4.27 -20.09 17.35
C ALA A 357 -3.56 -21.43 17.58
N ILE A 358 -3.76 -22.39 16.67
CA ILE A 358 -3.22 -23.74 16.78
C ILE A 358 -2.55 -24.11 15.47
N GLY A 359 -1.28 -24.44 15.54
CA GLY A 359 -0.52 -25.02 14.44
C GLY A 359 -0.59 -26.55 14.44
N SER A 360 -0.48 -27.09 13.23
CA SER A 360 -0.46 -28.53 12.99
C SER A 360 0.61 -28.87 11.97
N ARG A 361 1.50 -29.79 12.34
CA ARG A 361 2.53 -30.31 11.44
C ARG A 361 2.00 -31.54 10.70
N GLY A 362 2.28 -31.63 9.39
CA GLY A 362 2.07 -32.88 8.65
C GLY A 362 3.09 -33.95 9.04
N VAL A 363 2.72 -35.23 8.94
CA VAL A 363 3.67 -36.34 9.16
C VAL A 363 4.49 -36.59 7.89
N GLU A 364 5.81 -36.72 8.04
CA GLU A 364 6.75 -36.97 6.95
C GLU A 364 6.45 -38.30 6.21
N GLY A 365 6.30 -38.24 4.87
CA GLY A 365 6.13 -39.43 4.01
C GLY A 365 4.69 -39.68 3.53
N GLU A 366 3.71 -38.93 4.01
CA GLU A 366 2.35 -38.89 3.45
C GLU A 366 2.10 -37.53 2.77
N ASN A 367 1.32 -37.49 1.68
CA ASN A 367 0.96 -36.24 0.97
C ASN A 367 -0.03 -35.42 1.82
N ILE A 368 0.43 -34.74 2.86
CA ILE A 368 -0.43 -34.02 3.79
C ILE A 368 0.05 -32.62 4.10
N ASP A 369 -0.95 -31.76 4.21
CA ASP A 369 -0.89 -30.31 4.29
C ASP A 369 -0.79 -29.88 5.76
N SER A 370 0.13 -28.98 6.09
CA SER A 370 0.21 -28.40 7.44
C SER A 370 -0.75 -27.23 7.55
N ARG A 371 -1.30 -27.02 8.74
CA ARG A 371 -2.49 -26.17 8.88
C ARG A 371 -2.36 -25.29 10.09
N VAL A 372 -2.94 -24.10 9.98
CA VAL A 372 -3.22 -23.27 11.13
C VAL A 372 -4.71 -22.99 11.21
N ARG A 373 -5.27 -23.25 12.39
CA ARG A 373 -6.68 -22.99 12.71
C ARG A 373 -6.76 -22.11 13.94
N ILE A 374 -7.71 -21.19 13.91
CA ILE A 374 -7.98 -20.27 15.01
C ILE A 374 -9.38 -20.58 15.55
N TYR A 375 -9.51 -20.69 16.87
CA TYR A 375 -10.75 -21.02 17.54
C TYR A 375 -11.11 -19.93 18.55
N GLU A 376 -12.40 -19.62 18.67
CA GLU A 376 -12.95 -18.73 19.68
C GLU A 376 -13.85 -19.52 20.64
N ASN A 377 -13.74 -19.23 21.93
CA ASN A 377 -14.63 -19.78 22.94
C ASN A 377 -15.95 -19.01 22.94
N ILE A 378 -17.02 -19.66 22.49
CA ILE A 378 -18.37 -19.10 22.49
C ILE A 378 -19.21 -19.93 23.46
N SER A 379 -19.51 -19.32 24.62
CA SER A 379 -20.34 -19.95 25.67
C SER A 379 -19.83 -21.31 26.15
N GLY A 380 -18.51 -21.48 26.24
CA GLY A 380 -17.88 -22.71 26.71
C GLY A 380 -17.57 -23.73 25.61
N SER A 381 -17.91 -23.46 24.33
CA SER A 381 -17.52 -24.30 23.19
C SER A 381 -16.49 -23.59 22.32
N TRP A 382 -15.44 -24.31 21.91
CA TRP A 382 -14.43 -23.80 20.99
C TRP A 382 -14.88 -23.99 19.55
N LEU A 383 -15.11 -22.88 18.84
CA LEU A 383 -15.57 -22.87 17.46
C LEU A 383 -14.51 -22.25 16.57
N GLN A 384 -14.19 -22.90 15.45
CA GLN A 384 -13.22 -22.38 14.50
C GLN A 384 -13.73 -21.05 13.90
N THR A 385 -12.85 -20.07 13.83
CA THR A 385 -13.10 -18.76 13.22
C THR A 385 -12.44 -18.67 11.84
N GLY A 386 -13.21 -18.33 10.82
CA GLY A 386 -12.69 -18.15 9.45
C GLY A 386 -12.25 -19.43 8.76
N ASN A 387 -11.48 -19.28 7.67
CA ASN A 387 -10.88 -20.39 6.93
C ASN A 387 -9.72 -21.02 7.71
N THR A 388 -9.46 -22.30 7.42
CA THR A 388 -8.16 -22.93 7.72
C THR A 388 -7.10 -22.25 6.84
N ILE A 389 -5.95 -21.92 7.41
CA ILE A 389 -4.82 -21.36 6.67
C ILE A 389 -3.95 -22.53 6.20
N THR A 390 -3.82 -22.68 4.88
CA THR A 390 -3.13 -23.80 4.20
C THR A 390 -2.32 -23.30 2.99
N ASP A 391 -1.86 -22.05 3.02
CA ASP A 391 -1.39 -21.35 1.82
C ASP A 391 0.03 -21.78 1.36
N GLU A 392 0.59 -22.86 1.90
CA GLU A 392 1.89 -23.39 1.47
C GLU A 392 1.78 -24.64 0.60
N PRO A 393 2.71 -24.84 -0.34
CA PRO A 393 3.00 -26.14 -0.92
C PRO A 393 3.18 -27.26 0.12
N LEU A 394 2.92 -28.51 -0.32
CA LEU A 394 3.13 -29.71 0.50
C LEU A 394 4.57 -29.76 1.06
N ASN A 395 4.70 -30.19 2.32
CA ASN A 395 5.96 -30.38 3.06
C ASN A 395 6.73 -29.12 3.47
N GLU A 396 6.13 -27.93 3.42
CA GLU A 396 6.77 -26.69 3.87
C GLU A 396 6.42 -26.31 5.33
N PHE A 397 5.55 -27.12 5.95
CA PHE A 397 5.14 -27.11 7.36
C PHE A 397 4.80 -25.73 7.98
N PRO A 398 3.88 -24.93 7.38
CA PRO A 398 3.33 -23.75 8.04
C PRO A 398 2.70 -24.08 9.39
N GLY A 399 2.89 -23.19 10.36
CA GLY A 399 2.36 -23.37 11.72
C GLY A 399 3.26 -24.19 12.64
N THR A 400 4.50 -24.48 12.23
CA THR A 400 5.52 -25.04 13.14
C THR A 400 5.69 -24.15 14.37
N ALA A 401 5.60 -22.83 14.19
CA ALA A 401 5.44 -21.86 15.26
C ALA A 401 4.26 -20.93 14.95
N VAL A 402 3.44 -20.63 15.96
CA VAL A 402 2.32 -19.69 15.87
C VAL A 402 2.38 -18.69 17.01
N SER A 403 2.05 -17.43 16.72
CA SER A 403 1.88 -16.39 17.74
C SER A 403 0.67 -15.53 17.38
N ILE A 404 -0.25 -15.33 18.31
CA ILE A 404 -1.42 -14.46 18.14
C ILE A 404 -1.28 -13.20 19.00
N ASN A 405 -1.77 -12.07 18.50
CA ASN A 405 -1.71 -10.81 19.24
C ASN A 405 -2.74 -10.76 20.40
N ALA A 406 -2.66 -9.72 21.23
CA ALA A 406 -3.47 -9.60 22.44
C ALA A 406 -4.99 -9.57 22.15
N GLU A 407 -5.39 -8.94 21.05
CA GLU A 407 -6.80 -8.86 20.64
C GLU A 407 -7.31 -10.18 20.03
N GLY A 408 -6.42 -11.01 19.48
CA GLY A 408 -6.77 -12.25 18.80
C GLY A 408 -7.21 -12.06 17.34
N ASN A 409 -6.86 -10.93 16.72
CA ASN A 409 -7.19 -10.59 15.33
C ASN A 409 -5.98 -10.58 14.38
N ILE A 410 -4.75 -10.76 14.89
CA ILE A 410 -3.54 -10.91 14.07
C ILE A 410 -2.77 -12.14 14.52
N VAL A 411 -2.33 -12.97 13.58
CA VAL A 411 -1.56 -14.19 13.84
C VAL A 411 -0.34 -14.29 12.92
N ALA A 412 0.82 -14.62 13.47
CA ALA A 412 2.05 -14.89 12.73
C ALA A 412 2.35 -16.38 12.72
N LEU A 413 2.72 -16.90 11.55
CA LEU A 413 2.95 -18.32 11.28
C LEU A 413 4.36 -18.50 10.74
N GLY A 414 5.12 -19.39 11.35
CA GLY A 414 6.42 -19.81 10.87
C GLY A 414 6.34 -21.05 9.97
N ALA A 415 7.05 -21.01 8.84
CA ALA A 415 7.19 -22.11 7.88
C ALA A 415 8.70 -22.35 7.59
N PRO A 416 9.46 -22.92 8.53
CA PRO A 416 10.93 -23.02 8.43
C PRO A 416 11.44 -23.87 7.27
N TYR A 417 10.61 -24.75 6.70
CA TYR A 417 11.01 -25.65 5.61
C TYR A 417 10.58 -25.14 4.23
N ASN A 418 9.97 -23.95 4.15
CA ASN A 418 9.57 -23.38 2.88
C ASN A 418 10.78 -23.12 1.96
N THR A 419 10.56 -23.38 0.67
CA THR A 419 11.61 -23.38 -0.34
C THR A 419 11.58 -22.17 -1.29
N GLY A 420 10.67 -21.21 -1.05
CA GLY A 420 10.40 -20.10 -1.95
C GLY A 420 11.61 -19.19 -2.24
N ASN A 421 12.54 -19.09 -1.29
CA ASN A 421 13.78 -18.31 -1.42
C ASN A 421 15.05 -19.17 -1.30
N GLY A 422 14.98 -20.43 -1.77
CA GLY A 422 16.02 -21.44 -1.62
C GLY A 422 15.55 -22.62 -0.76
N GLU A 423 16.08 -23.82 -0.99
CA GLU A 423 15.73 -25.02 -0.21
C GLU A 423 15.93 -24.75 1.30
N GLY A 424 14.90 -24.98 2.12
CA GLY A 424 15.00 -24.77 3.57
C GLY A 424 15.22 -23.33 4.04
N ALA A 425 15.06 -22.32 3.17
CA ALA A 425 15.24 -20.92 3.57
C ALA A 425 14.25 -20.52 4.68
N GLY A 426 13.03 -21.03 4.58
CA GLY A 426 11.92 -20.72 5.47
C GLY A 426 11.39 -19.30 5.31
N HIS A 427 10.19 -19.05 5.83
CA HIS A 427 9.64 -17.69 5.91
C HIS A 427 8.62 -17.57 7.05
N VAL A 428 8.12 -16.35 7.25
CA VAL A 428 6.99 -16.04 8.14
C VAL A 428 5.89 -15.32 7.37
N ARG A 429 4.65 -15.74 7.58
CA ARG A 429 3.45 -15.02 7.14
C ARG A 429 2.70 -14.48 8.33
N VAL A 430 2.10 -13.31 8.17
CA VAL A 430 1.23 -12.71 9.18
C VAL A 430 -0.14 -12.50 8.57
N TYR A 431 -1.19 -12.91 9.27
CA TYR A 431 -2.57 -12.84 8.84
C TYR A 431 -3.38 -11.97 9.78
N GLN A 432 -4.36 -11.26 9.25
CA GLN A 432 -5.36 -10.50 9.99
C GLN A 432 -6.74 -11.13 9.79
N GLN A 433 -7.56 -11.14 10.84
CA GLN A 433 -8.99 -11.42 10.71
C GLN A 433 -9.66 -10.28 9.94
N CYS A 434 -10.25 -10.58 8.79
CA CYS A 434 -10.91 -9.62 7.89
C CYS A 434 -12.00 -8.82 8.61
N ASP A 435 -11.80 -7.52 8.81
CA ASP A 435 -12.83 -6.61 9.34
C ASP A 435 -13.59 -5.92 8.21
N ALA A 436 -14.63 -6.59 7.70
CA ALA A 436 -15.49 -6.05 6.67
C ALA A 436 -16.26 -4.77 7.09
N ALA A 437 -16.27 -4.41 8.39
CA ALA A 437 -16.91 -3.20 8.90
C ALA A 437 -15.94 -2.01 9.00
N ALA A 438 -14.63 -2.20 8.83
CA ALA A 438 -13.68 -1.10 8.78
C ALA A 438 -13.79 -0.34 7.44
N PRO A 439 -13.87 1.01 7.44
CA PRO A 439 -13.78 1.80 6.21
C PRO A 439 -12.41 1.63 5.54
N PRO A 440 -12.32 1.64 4.19
CA PRO A 440 -11.04 1.59 3.50
C PRO A 440 -10.12 2.76 3.88
N VAL A 441 -8.83 2.48 4.07
CA VAL A 441 -7.81 3.48 4.42
C VAL A 441 -6.99 3.83 3.16
N PRO A 442 -6.93 5.10 2.73
CA PRO A 442 -6.12 5.49 1.58
C PRO A 442 -4.65 5.09 1.72
N ASN A 443 -4.06 4.48 0.68
CA ASN A 443 -2.65 4.06 0.70
C ASN A 443 -1.69 5.25 0.70
N VAL A 444 -2.15 6.41 0.24
CA VAL A 444 -1.43 7.68 0.29
C VAL A 444 -2.25 8.67 1.09
N ALA A 445 -1.65 9.32 2.09
CA ALA A 445 -2.37 10.25 2.96
C ALA A 445 -2.93 11.48 2.21
N THR A 446 -2.17 11.99 1.23
CA THR A 446 -2.53 13.18 0.45
C THR A 446 -2.21 12.99 -1.03
N LEU A 447 -3.17 13.25 -1.91
CA LEU A 447 -2.98 13.15 -3.35
C LEU A 447 -2.36 14.44 -3.91
N PRO A 448 -1.35 14.36 -4.79
CA PRO A 448 -0.80 15.53 -5.45
C PRO A 448 -1.82 16.16 -6.40
N ASN A 449 -1.68 17.47 -6.63
CA ASN A 449 -2.50 18.18 -7.61
C ASN A 449 -2.22 17.66 -9.02
N VAL A 450 -3.26 17.57 -9.84
CA VAL A 450 -3.14 17.36 -11.29
C VAL A 450 -3.23 18.71 -11.97
N THR A 451 -2.25 19.07 -12.80
CA THR A 451 -2.19 20.38 -13.48
C THR A 451 -2.24 20.19 -15.00
N ALA A 452 -3.05 20.99 -15.68
CA ALA A 452 -3.07 21.08 -17.15
C ALA A 452 -3.44 22.51 -17.58
N GLU A 453 -3.14 22.88 -18.82
CA GLU A 453 -3.50 24.22 -19.31
C GLU A 453 -4.94 24.27 -19.83
N CYS A 454 -5.38 23.24 -20.57
CA CYS A 454 -6.67 23.28 -21.26
C CYS A 454 -7.68 22.24 -20.76
N VAL A 455 -7.23 21.00 -20.55
CA VAL A 455 -8.14 19.88 -20.29
C VAL A 455 -7.45 18.71 -19.60
N VAL A 456 -8.16 18.06 -18.69
CA VAL A 456 -7.81 16.74 -18.15
C VAL A 456 -8.85 15.73 -18.62
N THR A 457 -8.41 14.77 -19.45
CA THR A 457 -9.27 13.73 -20.05
C THR A 457 -9.23 12.40 -19.31
N THR A 458 -8.20 12.18 -18.50
CA THR A 458 -8.02 10.99 -17.67
C THR A 458 -7.50 11.37 -16.29
N LEU A 459 -7.94 10.65 -15.27
CA LEU A 459 -7.38 10.69 -13.93
C LEU A 459 -6.92 9.29 -13.56
N THR A 460 -5.76 9.18 -12.94
CA THR A 460 -5.30 7.90 -12.39
C THR A 460 -6.03 7.64 -11.09
N PRO A 461 -6.82 6.55 -10.98
CA PRO A 461 -7.48 6.20 -9.73
C PRO A 461 -6.44 5.98 -8.61
N PRO A 462 -6.59 6.64 -7.45
CA PRO A 462 -5.83 6.31 -6.26
C PRO A 462 -6.36 5.01 -5.63
N THR A 463 -5.60 4.44 -4.71
CA THR A 463 -5.98 3.20 -4.00
C THR A 463 -6.17 3.43 -2.50
N ALA A 464 -7.03 2.61 -1.92
CA ALA A 464 -7.16 2.39 -0.49
C ALA A 464 -7.06 0.89 -0.18
N THR A 465 -6.77 0.53 1.07
CA THR A 465 -6.82 -0.86 1.58
C THR A 465 -8.04 -1.01 2.48
N ASP A 466 -8.89 -2.01 2.23
CA ASP A 466 -10.04 -2.31 3.10
C ASP A 466 -9.63 -3.04 4.39
N GLY A 467 -10.58 -3.26 5.31
CA GLY A 467 -10.32 -3.99 6.57
C GLY A 467 -9.99 -5.47 6.42
N CYS A 468 -9.99 -5.99 5.18
CA CYS A 468 -9.63 -7.35 4.83
C CYS A 468 -8.34 -7.40 4.00
N GLY A 469 -7.60 -6.29 3.91
CA GLY A 469 -6.34 -6.20 3.20
C GLY A 469 -6.47 -6.08 1.67
N ASN A 470 -7.69 -6.05 1.11
CA ASN A 470 -7.87 -5.93 -0.34
C ASN A 470 -7.64 -4.50 -0.81
N THR A 471 -7.10 -4.37 -2.03
CA THR A 471 -6.94 -3.07 -2.69
C THR A 471 -8.26 -2.61 -3.31
N VAL A 472 -8.73 -1.44 -2.90
CA VAL A 472 -9.93 -0.75 -3.40
C VAL A 472 -9.51 0.44 -4.25
N GLN A 473 -9.96 0.47 -5.51
CA GLN A 473 -9.72 1.58 -6.43
C GLN A 473 -10.71 2.73 -6.17
N GLY A 474 -10.21 3.96 -6.12
CA GLY A 474 -11.04 5.15 -5.95
C GLY A 474 -11.90 5.43 -7.18
N THR A 475 -13.18 5.75 -6.97
CA THR A 475 -14.06 6.25 -8.04
C THR A 475 -14.24 7.77 -7.89
N PRO A 476 -14.01 8.58 -8.94
CA PRO A 476 -14.12 10.02 -8.84
C PRO A 476 -15.59 10.47 -8.89
N ASN A 477 -15.95 11.52 -8.16
CA ASN A 477 -17.30 12.10 -8.18
C ASN A 477 -17.57 13.07 -9.35
N VAL A 478 -16.64 13.18 -10.30
CA VAL A 478 -16.69 14.11 -11.43
C VAL A 478 -16.82 13.38 -12.76
N THR A 479 -17.41 14.06 -13.75
CA THR A 479 -17.41 13.60 -15.13
C THR A 479 -16.23 14.18 -15.89
N LEU A 480 -15.47 13.33 -16.58
CA LEU A 480 -14.40 13.76 -17.49
C LEU A 480 -14.98 14.07 -18.88
N PRO A 481 -14.36 14.99 -19.65
CA PRO A 481 -13.16 15.76 -19.31
C PRO A 481 -13.43 16.97 -18.39
N ILE A 482 -12.42 17.39 -17.61
CA ILE A 482 -12.45 18.66 -16.85
C ILE A 482 -11.80 19.74 -17.72
N THR A 483 -12.58 20.79 -18.05
CA THR A 483 -12.15 21.90 -18.92
C THR A 483 -12.30 23.28 -18.27
N ALA A 484 -12.90 23.37 -17.08
CA ALA A 484 -13.12 24.64 -16.41
C ALA A 484 -11.80 25.18 -15.84
N GLN A 485 -11.43 26.40 -16.23
CA GLN A 485 -10.29 27.13 -15.67
C GLN A 485 -10.44 27.31 -14.15
N GLY A 486 -9.31 27.28 -13.44
CA GLY A 486 -9.22 27.31 -11.99
C GLY A 486 -9.09 25.92 -11.34
N THR A 487 -9.42 25.85 -10.06
CA THR A 487 -9.30 24.60 -9.27
C THR A 487 -10.65 23.88 -9.19
N THR A 488 -10.69 22.65 -9.70
CA THR A 488 -11.78 21.69 -9.49
C THR A 488 -11.37 20.68 -8.42
N THR A 489 -12.13 20.57 -7.34
CA THR A 489 -11.91 19.55 -6.31
C THR A 489 -12.60 18.24 -6.71
N VAL A 490 -11.80 17.20 -6.93
CA VAL A 490 -12.24 15.83 -7.13
C VAL A 490 -12.34 15.14 -5.78
N ILE A 491 -13.46 14.47 -5.52
CA ILE A 491 -13.66 13.59 -4.37
C ILE A 491 -13.58 12.15 -4.89
N TRP A 492 -12.57 11.42 -4.44
CA TRP A 492 -12.43 10.00 -4.63
C TRP A 492 -13.22 9.26 -3.56
N VAL A 493 -14.05 8.31 -3.98
CA VAL A 493 -14.80 7.42 -3.10
C VAL A 493 -14.17 6.03 -3.19
N TYR A 494 -13.73 5.50 -2.05
CA TYR A 494 -13.28 4.12 -1.90
C TYR A 494 -14.43 3.31 -1.32
N ASN A 495 -14.93 2.32 -2.05
CA ASN A 495 -16.05 1.49 -1.62
C ASN A 495 -15.63 0.02 -1.64
N SER A 496 -15.62 -0.63 -0.48
CA SER A 496 -15.32 -2.07 -0.31
C SER A 496 -16.53 -2.97 -0.60
N GLY A 497 -17.69 -2.39 -0.88
CA GLY A 497 -18.98 -3.08 -1.01
C GLY A 497 -19.80 -3.05 0.29
N THR A 498 -19.14 -3.04 1.45
CA THR A 498 -19.77 -2.97 2.77
C THR A 498 -19.63 -1.59 3.42
N THR A 499 -18.49 -0.93 3.23
CA THR A 499 -18.17 0.37 3.81
C THR A 499 -17.52 1.29 2.79
N SER A 500 -17.43 2.58 3.12
CA SER A 500 -16.77 3.55 2.24
C SER A 500 -16.02 4.63 3.00
N SER A 501 -15.00 5.17 2.34
CA SER A 501 -14.25 6.35 2.78
C SER A 501 -14.02 7.29 1.58
N THR A 502 -13.54 8.50 1.83
CA THR A 502 -13.31 9.49 0.78
C THR A 502 -11.98 10.20 0.93
N GLN A 503 -11.42 10.66 -0.19
CA GLN A 503 -10.23 11.50 -0.23
C GLN A 503 -10.36 12.56 -1.33
N THR A 504 -9.83 13.75 -1.10
CA THR A 504 -9.87 14.85 -2.07
C THR A 504 -8.57 14.94 -2.88
N GLN A 505 -8.69 15.37 -4.13
CA GLN A 505 -7.58 15.74 -5.01
C GLN A 505 -7.96 17.00 -5.79
N ASN A 506 -7.02 17.92 -5.95
CA ASN A 506 -7.26 19.11 -6.78
C ASN A 506 -6.82 18.85 -8.22
N VAL A 507 -7.67 19.26 -9.15
CA VAL A 507 -7.33 19.42 -10.57
C VAL A 507 -7.29 20.91 -10.86
N VAL A 508 -6.14 21.40 -11.32
CA VAL A 508 -5.90 22.81 -11.63
C VAL A 508 -5.78 22.94 -13.14
N ILE A 509 -6.75 23.62 -13.75
CA ILE A 509 -6.67 24.06 -15.13
C ILE A 509 -6.24 25.52 -15.11
N ASP A 510 -5.03 25.81 -15.58
CA ASP A 510 -4.45 27.15 -15.59
C ASP A 510 -3.67 27.34 -16.88
N ASP A 511 -4.26 28.04 -17.84
CA ASP A 511 -3.60 28.36 -19.09
C ASP A 511 -2.76 29.64 -18.93
N VAL A 512 -1.45 29.46 -18.97
CA VAL A 512 -0.44 30.51 -18.83
C VAL A 512 0.24 30.85 -20.16
N THR A 513 -0.15 30.16 -21.24
CA THR A 513 0.46 30.33 -22.55
C THR A 513 -0.21 31.49 -23.26
N ASN A 514 0.56 32.52 -23.62
CA ASN A 514 0.01 33.63 -24.40
C ASN A 514 -0.38 33.15 -25.81
N PRO A 515 -1.47 33.69 -26.38
CA PRO A 515 -1.86 33.35 -27.73
C PRO A 515 -0.92 33.98 -28.77
N THR A 516 -0.93 33.43 -29.98
CA THR A 516 -0.07 33.86 -31.10
C THR A 516 -0.87 34.58 -32.17
N ILE A 517 -0.36 35.72 -32.64
CA ILE A 517 -0.99 36.56 -33.67
C ILE A 517 0.02 36.98 -34.74
N THR A 518 -0.39 36.90 -36.00
CA THR A 518 0.35 37.47 -37.14
C THR A 518 -0.51 38.54 -37.81
N CYS A 519 -0.11 39.81 -37.72
CA CYS A 519 -0.79 40.91 -38.42
C CYS A 519 -0.47 40.90 -39.92
N ALA A 520 -1.32 41.59 -40.70
CA ALA A 520 -0.94 42.04 -42.03
C ALA A 520 0.35 42.90 -41.98
N GLY A 521 1.13 42.90 -43.06
CA GLY A 521 2.26 43.82 -43.20
C GLY A 521 1.79 45.27 -43.41
N ASN A 522 2.73 46.22 -43.37
CA ASN A 522 2.42 47.61 -43.74
C ASN A 522 1.91 47.67 -45.18
N GLN A 523 0.84 48.44 -45.41
CA GLN A 523 0.21 48.58 -46.73
C GLN A 523 0.04 50.05 -47.11
N THR A 524 -0.02 50.29 -48.42
CA THR A 524 -0.29 51.59 -49.00
C THR A 524 -1.50 51.47 -49.91
N VAL A 525 -2.50 52.31 -49.67
CA VAL A 525 -3.77 52.35 -50.39
C VAL A 525 -4.09 53.79 -50.78
N ASP A 526 -5.06 53.96 -51.67
CA ASP A 526 -5.40 55.27 -52.23
C ASP A 526 -6.73 55.76 -51.67
N ALA A 527 -6.81 57.03 -51.26
CA ALA A 527 -8.05 57.64 -50.81
C ALA A 527 -9.09 57.72 -51.94
N ASP A 528 -10.37 57.63 -51.57
CA ASP A 528 -11.51 58.00 -52.40
C ASP A 528 -11.69 59.53 -52.47
N GLU A 529 -12.69 59.98 -53.23
CA GLU A 529 -13.03 61.41 -53.38
C GLU A 529 -13.39 62.10 -52.04
N SER A 530 -13.72 61.33 -51.00
CA SER A 530 -14.04 61.82 -49.66
C SER A 530 -12.83 61.90 -48.74
N HIS A 531 -11.61 61.64 -49.24
CA HIS A 531 -10.34 61.65 -48.48
C HIS A 531 -10.20 60.51 -47.45
N PHE A 532 -10.92 59.40 -47.67
CA PHE A 532 -10.79 58.19 -46.86
C PHE A 532 -10.49 56.98 -47.75
N TYR A 533 -9.89 55.95 -47.17
CA TYR A 533 -9.92 54.61 -47.74
C TYR A 533 -10.99 53.78 -47.02
N THR A 534 -11.92 53.18 -47.76
CA THR A 534 -12.90 52.24 -47.20
C THR A 534 -12.34 50.82 -47.30
N VAL A 535 -12.11 50.18 -46.16
CA VAL A 535 -11.54 48.83 -46.08
C VAL A 535 -12.46 47.81 -46.78
N ASN A 536 -11.90 47.06 -47.71
CA ASN A 536 -12.61 46.11 -48.55
C ASN A 536 -12.38 44.66 -48.06
N GLY A 537 -13.33 44.16 -47.26
CA GLY A 537 -13.27 42.80 -46.73
C GLY A 537 -12.21 42.66 -45.63
N THR A 538 -11.36 41.63 -45.74
CA THR A 538 -10.47 41.17 -44.65
C THR A 538 -9.00 41.54 -44.88
N GLU A 539 -8.71 42.48 -45.79
CA GLU A 539 -7.32 42.81 -46.21
C GLU A 539 -6.43 43.35 -45.08
N PHE A 540 -7.04 43.83 -44.01
CA PHE A 540 -6.41 44.36 -42.80
C PHE A 540 -6.69 43.52 -41.54
N ASP A 541 -7.35 42.37 -41.69
CA ASP A 541 -7.57 41.43 -40.59
C ASP A 541 -6.29 40.60 -40.33
N PRO A 542 -6.11 40.00 -39.14
CA PRO A 542 -4.93 39.20 -38.84
C PRO A 542 -4.80 37.98 -39.77
N VAL A 543 -3.58 37.66 -40.18
CA VAL A 543 -3.27 36.54 -41.09
C VAL A 543 -3.46 35.19 -40.38
N THR A 544 -2.98 35.09 -39.15
CA THR A 544 -3.18 33.90 -38.30
C THR A 544 -3.39 34.31 -36.85
N THR A 545 -4.24 33.53 -36.18
CA THR A 545 -4.45 33.56 -34.73
C THR A 545 -4.48 32.12 -34.24
N SER A 546 -3.68 31.78 -33.25
CA SER A 546 -3.68 30.43 -32.66
C SER A 546 -3.33 30.45 -31.20
N ASP A 547 -3.86 29.47 -30.49
CA ASP A 547 -3.64 29.25 -29.07
C ASP A 547 -3.81 27.75 -28.76
N ASN A 548 -3.16 27.27 -27.72
CA ASN A 548 -3.21 25.88 -27.21
C ASN A 548 -4.57 25.55 -26.58
N CYS A 549 -5.22 26.50 -25.90
CA CYS A 549 -6.50 26.33 -25.21
C CYS A 549 -7.67 27.10 -25.87
N GLY A 550 -7.38 27.80 -26.97
CA GLY A 550 -8.35 28.40 -27.87
C GLY A 550 -8.51 29.91 -27.67
N ILE A 551 -8.99 30.57 -28.71
CA ILE A 551 -9.12 32.03 -28.75
C ILE A 551 -10.52 32.45 -28.31
N ALA A 552 -10.62 33.37 -27.34
CA ALA A 552 -11.88 33.97 -26.91
C ALA A 552 -12.28 35.16 -27.78
N SER A 553 -11.31 36.01 -28.15
CA SER A 553 -11.59 37.21 -28.92
C SER A 553 -10.44 37.66 -29.81
N VAL A 554 -10.82 38.27 -30.93
CA VAL A 554 -9.94 38.95 -31.88
C VAL A 554 -10.55 40.33 -32.11
N ILE A 555 -9.88 41.39 -31.66
CA ILE A 555 -10.41 42.75 -31.74
C ILE A 555 -9.36 43.72 -32.29
N ASN A 556 -9.79 44.62 -33.17
CA ASN A 556 -8.96 45.74 -33.59
C ASN A 556 -9.24 46.97 -32.69
N LEU A 557 -8.23 47.79 -32.44
CA LEU A 557 -8.37 48.98 -31.58
C LEU A 557 -8.89 50.22 -32.33
N TYR A 558 -9.14 50.12 -33.64
CA TYR A 558 -9.63 51.22 -34.47
C TYR A 558 -11.16 51.34 -34.42
N THR A 559 -11.88 50.22 -34.63
CA THR A 559 -13.36 50.14 -34.57
C THR A 559 -13.88 49.29 -33.41
N VAL A 560 -13.01 48.61 -32.65
CA VAL A 560 -13.41 47.67 -31.58
C VAL A 560 -14.28 46.53 -32.13
N ALA A 561 -13.89 46.00 -33.28
CA ALA A 561 -14.61 44.92 -33.98
C ALA A 561 -13.67 43.78 -34.40
N PHE A 562 -14.26 42.65 -34.78
CA PHE A 562 -13.52 41.47 -35.25
C PHE A 562 -13.03 41.57 -36.71
N SER A 563 -13.44 42.62 -37.42
CA SER A 563 -12.98 42.94 -38.77
C SER A 563 -12.94 44.45 -38.97
N LEU A 564 -12.07 44.90 -39.87
CA LEU A 564 -12.04 46.29 -40.33
C LEU A 564 -12.93 46.54 -41.56
N ALA A 565 -13.60 45.52 -42.10
CA ALA A 565 -14.45 45.65 -43.29
C ALA A 565 -15.43 46.84 -43.18
N GLY A 566 -15.37 47.75 -44.16
CA GLY A 566 -16.22 48.94 -44.23
C GLY A 566 -15.76 50.11 -43.33
N ALA A 567 -14.69 49.96 -42.55
CA ALA A 567 -14.11 51.08 -41.81
C ALA A 567 -13.50 52.10 -42.78
N GLN A 568 -13.64 53.39 -42.48
CA GLN A 568 -13.02 54.48 -43.23
C GLN A 568 -11.73 54.90 -42.53
N ILE A 569 -10.60 54.79 -43.22
CA ILE A 569 -9.27 55.20 -42.74
C ILE A 569 -8.91 56.54 -43.40
N PRO A 570 -8.62 57.61 -42.64
CA PRO A 570 -8.32 58.92 -43.21
C PRO A 570 -6.98 58.93 -43.95
N GLU A 571 -6.79 59.94 -44.81
CA GLU A 571 -5.51 60.24 -45.44
C GLU A 571 -4.33 60.31 -44.44
N GLY A 572 -3.16 59.86 -44.89
CA GLY A 572 -1.94 59.79 -44.07
C GLY A 572 -1.70 58.41 -43.44
N ASN A 573 -0.89 58.38 -42.39
CA ASN A 573 -0.47 57.14 -41.72
C ASN A 573 -1.39 56.82 -40.55
N THR A 574 -2.12 55.72 -40.64
CA THR A 574 -2.91 55.17 -39.53
C THR A 574 -2.25 53.88 -39.04
N THR A 575 -1.98 53.79 -37.73
CA THR A 575 -1.50 52.53 -37.12
C THR A 575 -2.70 51.69 -36.74
N ILE A 576 -2.79 50.50 -37.34
CA ILE A 576 -3.81 49.50 -37.01
C ILE A 576 -3.20 48.53 -36.01
N SER A 577 -3.86 48.37 -34.86
CA SER A 577 -3.45 47.44 -33.82
C SER A 577 -4.54 46.41 -33.57
N TRP A 578 -4.14 45.15 -33.54
CA TRP A 578 -4.98 44.01 -33.19
C TRP A 578 -4.57 43.47 -31.83
N THR A 579 -5.55 43.12 -31.01
CA THR A 579 -5.40 42.41 -29.75
C THR A 579 -6.18 41.12 -29.85
N ILE A 580 -5.53 40.00 -29.56
CA ILE A 580 -6.22 38.73 -29.33
C ILE A 580 -6.16 38.40 -27.85
N THR A 581 -7.22 37.76 -27.36
CA THR A 581 -7.32 37.25 -26.00
C THR A 581 -7.78 35.80 -26.08
N ASP A 582 -7.08 34.91 -25.38
CA ASP A 582 -7.48 33.50 -25.27
C ASP A 582 -8.64 33.30 -24.27
N ASN A 583 -9.05 32.05 -24.08
CA ASN A 583 -10.13 31.67 -23.15
C ASN A 583 -9.78 31.86 -21.66
N ALA A 584 -8.50 31.98 -21.31
CA ALA A 584 -8.04 32.20 -19.94
C ALA A 584 -7.78 33.69 -19.63
N GLY A 585 -7.78 34.54 -20.65
CA GLY A 585 -7.56 35.98 -20.53
C GLY A 585 -6.13 36.42 -20.85
N ASN A 586 -5.22 35.52 -21.26
CA ASN A 586 -3.92 35.96 -21.75
C ASN A 586 -4.12 36.66 -23.09
N ASN A 587 -3.30 37.68 -23.33
CA ASN A 587 -3.46 38.54 -24.50
C ASN A 587 -2.15 38.74 -25.23
N GLN A 588 -2.28 38.98 -26.54
CA GLN A 588 -1.16 39.33 -27.39
C GLN A 588 -1.61 40.37 -28.41
N THR A 589 -0.73 41.33 -28.70
CA THR A 589 -0.99 42.40 -29.66
C THR A 589 -0.03 42.39 -30.82
N CYS A 590 -0.49 42.77 -32.01
CA CYS A 590 0.37 43.15 -33.12
C CYS A 590 -0.15 44.44 -33.78
N SER A 591 0.72 45.13 -34.51
CA SER A 591 0.34 46.36 -35.22
C SER A 591 1.06 46.47 -36.57
N PHE A 592 0.44 47.23 -37.47
CA PHE A 592 0.99 47.60 -38.77
C PHE A 592 0.46 48.97 -39.18
N VAL A 593 1.09 49.57 -40.19
CA VAL A 593 0.74 50.91 -40.69
C VAL A 593 0.01 50.80 -42.03
N VAL A 594 -1.15 51.45 -42.12
CA VAL A 594 -1.85 51.73 -43.39
C VAL A 594 -1.55 53.16 -43.78
N THR A 595 -0.94 53.34 -44.94
CA THR A 595 -0.69 54.66 -45.54
C THR A 595 -1.74 54.93 -46.60
N VAL A 596 -2.62 55.91 -46.35
CA VAL A 596 -3.64 56.33 -47.31
C VAL A 596 -3.10 57.54 -48.09
N ASN A 597 -2.73 57.31 -49.35
CA ASN A 597 -2.23 58.35 -50.24
C ASN A 597 -3.38 59.13 -50.85
N THR A 598 -3.21 60.44 -50.99
CA THR A 598 -4.10 61.27 -51.81
C THR A 598 -3.54 61.49 -53.21
N PHE A 599 -4.38 61.20 -54.20
CA PHE A 599 -4.22 61.69 -55.56
C PHE A 599 -5.27 62.76 -55.76
N VAL A 600 -4.87 63.94 -56.19
CA VAL A 600 -5.86 64.93 -56.61
C VAL A 600 -6.45 64.53 -57.95
N GLY A 601 -7.78 64.56 -58.04
CA GLY A 601 -8.49 64.46 -59.30
C GLY A 601 -8.11 65.61 -60.25
N ILE A 602 -8.30 65.39 -61.55
CA ILE A 602 -7.95 66.38 -62.58
C ILE A 602 -8.76 67.69 -62.43
N GLU A 603 -9.95 67.61 -61.84
CA GLU A 603 -10.80 68.75 -61.51
C GLU A 603 -10.26 69.57 -60.34
N THR A 604 -9.73 68.91 -59.31
CA THR A 604 -9.08 69.56 -58.17
C THR A 604 -7.75 70.21 -58.58
N LEU A 605 -7.03 69.58 -59.52
CA LEU A 605 -5.88 70.19 -60.18
C LEU A 605 -6.27 71.48 -60.91
N GLN A 606 -7.38 71.46 -61.68
CA GLN A 606 -7.86 72.66 -62.36
C GLN A 606 -8.22 73.79 -61.40
N GLN A 607 -8.82 73.48 -60.25
CA GLN A 607 -9.08 74.49 -59.19
C GLN A 607 -7.79 75.05 -58.58
N LYS A 608 -6.74 74.25 -58.51
CA LYS A 608 -5.38 74.70 -58.16
C LYS A 608 -4.66 75.37 -59.35
N GLY A 609 -5.38 75.62 -60.43
CA GLY A 609 -4.90 76.29 -61.62
C GLY A 609 -3.89 75.47 -62.40
N ILE A 610 -4.03 74.14 -62.40
CA ILE A 610 -3.24 73.18 -63.17
C ILE A 610 -4.20 72.37 -64.03
N SER A 611 -4.21 72.55 -65.35
CA SER A 611 -5.01 71.72 -66.27
C SER A 611 -4.11 70.67 -66.90
N ILE A 612 -4.56 69.42 -66.95
CA ILE A 612 -3.84 68.34 -67.65
C ILE A 612 -4.80 67.72 -68.66
N TYR A 613 -4.39 67.59 -69.92
CA TYR A 613 -5.26 67.05 -70.97
C TYR A 613 -4.47 66.61 -72.22
N PRO A 614 -5.01 65.72 -73.05
CA PRO A 614 -6.12 64.81 -72.71
C PRO A 614 -5.67 63.75 -71.70
N ASN A 615 -6.58 63.29 -70.83
CA ASN A 615 -6.39 62.12 -69.97
C ASN A 615 -7.58 61.18 -70.20
N PRO A 616 -7.43 60.01 -70.87
CA PRO A 616 -6.18 59.39 -71.31
C PRO A 616 -5.40 60.17 -72.38
N ALA A 617 -4.07 60.17 -72.26
CA ALA A 617 -3.13 60.74 -73.22
C ALA A 617 -2.63 59.67 -74.20
N ASN A 618 -2.47 60.03 -75.48
CA ASN A 618 -1.85 59.13 -76.46
C ASN A 618 -0.35 59.45 -76.61
N LYS A 619 0.01 60.35 -77.53
CA LYS A 619 1.42 60.69 -77.82
C LYS A 619 1.92 61.90 -77.06
N VAL A 620 1.03 62.80 -76.68
CA VAL A 620 1.36 64.08 -76.06
C VAL A 620 0.41 64.34 -74.92
N LEU A 621 0.95 64.75 -73.77
CA LEU A 621 0.19 65.29 -72.64
C LEU A 621 0.42 66.79 -72.55
N HIS A 622 -0.66 67.56 -72.62
CA HIS A 622 -0.62 68.98 -72.36
C HIS A 622 -0.86 69.27 -70.89
N MET A 623 -0.10 70.22 -70.37
CA MET A 623 -0.31 70.78 -69.05
C MET A 623 -0.32 72.30 -69.12
N GLU A 624 -1.32 72.92 -68.50
CA GLU A 624 -1.44 74.37 -68.37
C GLU A 624 -1.41 74.78 -66.91
N PHE A 625 -0.78 75.92 -66.65
CA PHE A 625 -0.57 76.46 -65.33
C PHE A 625 -1.08 77.90 -65.26
N SER A 626 -1.83 78.23 -64.21
CA SER A 626 -2.40 79.56 -63.99
C SER A 626 -1.35 80.61 -63.60
N GLU A 627 -0.23 80.21 -63.00
CA GLU A 627 0.86 81.07 -62.52
C GLU A 627 2.24 80.60 -63.05
N ASN A 628 3.23 81.49 -63.11
CA ASN A 628 4.62 81.18 -63.49
C ASN A 628 5.53 81.08 -62.25
N ASN A 629 5.47 79.95 -61.55
CA ASN A 629 6.32 79.66 -60.37
C ASN A 629 7.34 78.56 -60.67
N SER A 630 8.42 78.46 -59.89
CA SER A 630 9.40 77.38 -60.01
C SER A 630 8.76 76.04 -59.67
N ARG A 631 8.91 75.06 -60.56
CA ARG A 631 8.23 73.78 -60.49
C ARG A 631 9.17 72.64 -60.83
N LYS A 632 8.91 71.47 -60.26
CA LYS A 632 9.49 70.20 -60.70
C LYS A 632 8.35 69.26 -61.07
N LEU A 633 8.30 68.85 -62.34
CA LEU A 633 7.42 67.77 -62.79
C LEU A 633 8.21 66.48 -62.80
N THR A 634 7.60 65.44 -62.27
CA THR A 634 8.09 64.07 -62.38
C THR A 634 6.93 63.20 -62.86
N ILE A 635 7.13 62.44 -63.93
CA ILE A 635 6.23 61.34 -64.31
C ILE A 635 6.94 60.05 -63.93
N SER A 636 6.27 59.24 -63.14
CA SER A 636 6.76 57.92 -62.73
C SER A 636 5.80 56.83 -63.17
N ASP A 637 6.32 55.65 -63.45
CA ASP A 637 5.47 54.46 -63.60
C ASP A 637 4.84 54.04 -62.26
N ILE A 638 3.91 53.09 -62.29
CA ILE A 638 3.23 52.57 -61.07
C ILE A 638 4.18 51.93 -60.06
N SER A 639 5.43 51.61 -60.43
CA SER A 639 6.47 51.10 -59.53
C SER A 639 7.31 52.22 -58.90
N GLY A 640 7.00 53.49 -59.20
CA GLY A 640 7.69 54.66 -58.67
C GLY A 640 8.96 55.06 -59.44
N ARG A 641 9.32 54.34 -60.50
CA ARG A 641 10.49 54.68 -61.33
C ARG A 641 10.15 55.90 -62.19
N VAL A 642 10.99 56.92 -62.09
CA VAL A 642 10.86 58.17 -62.85
C VAL A 642 11.16 57.90 -64.33
N VAL A 643 10.17 58.15 -65.19
CA VAL A 643 10.27 58.01 -66.65
C VAL A 643 10.41 59.35 -67.37
N PHE A 644 10.01 60.44 -66.71
CA PHE A 644 10.19 61.80 -67.21
C PHE A 644 10.39 62.76 -66.05
N GLN A 645 11.32 63.70 -66.19
CA GLN A 645 11.52 64.77 -65.20
C GLN A 645 11.88 66.08 -65.88
N LYS A 646 11.30 67.17 -65.41
CA LYS A 646 11.61 68.53 -65.87
C LYS A 646 11.55 69.51 -64.70
N THR A 647 12.42 70.53 -64.72
CA THR A 647 12.60 71.50 -63.63
C THR A 647 12.50 72.96 -64.08
N THR A 648 12.11 73.19 -65.34
CA THR A 648 11.97 74.53 -65.94
C THR A 648 10.77 74.48 -66.88
N PHE A 649 9.76 75.33 -66.69
CA PHE A 649 8.48 75.23 -67.40
C PHE A 649 8.01 76.58 -67.95
N SER A 650 7.29 76.54 -69.07
CA SER A 650 6.40 77.60 -69.54
C SER A 650 4.98 77.44 -68.96
N GLN A 651 4.16 78.49 -69.08
CA GLN A 651 2.77 78.49 -68.62
C GLN A 651 1.93 77.37 -69.26
N THR A 652 2.28 76.97 -70.49
CA THR A 652 1.71 75.82 -71.20
C THR A 652 2.84 74.90 -71.62
N GLU A 653 2.66 73.60 -71.43
CA GLU A 653 3.69 72.58 -71.63
C GLU A 653 3.10 71.40 -72.41
N ALA A 654 3.89 70.86 -73.33
CA ALA A 654 3.57 69.67 -74.10
C ALA A 654 4.65 68.62 -73.85
N ILE A 655 4.26 67.49 -73.26
CA ILE A 655 5.16 66.41 -72.89
C ILE A 655 4.98 65.28 -73.89
N ASP A 656 6.07 64.88 -74.53
CA ASP A 656 6.09 63.72 -75.42
C ASP A 656 6.08 62.43 -74.59
N LEU A 657 5.11 61.57 -74.87
CA LEU A 657 4.90 60.29 -74.20
C LEU A 657 5.13 59.10 -75.13
N GLN A 658 5.64 59.31 -76.35
CA GLN A 658 5.79 58.26 -77.37
C GLN A 658 6.61 57.05 -76.92
N GLU A 659 7.59 57.24 -76.03
CA GLU A 659 8.41 56.14 -75.51
C GLU A 659 7.79 55.43 -74.30
N LEU A 660 6.64 55.89 -73.81
CA LEU A 660 5.92 55.29 -72.68
C LEU A 660 4.93 54.22 -73.15
N VAL A 661 4.94 53.07 -72.51
CA VAL A 661 3.99 51.97 -72.79
C VAL A 661 2.60 52.28 -72.23
N ASN A 662 1.56 51.64 -72.79
CA ASN A 662 0.18 51.78 -72.33
C ASN A 662 0.05 51.36 -70.86
N SER A 663 -0.13 52.32 -69.98
CA SER A 663 -0.18 52.13 -68.52
C SER A 663 -0.71 53.37 -67.81
N VAL A 664 -0.91 53.27 -66.50
CA VAL A 664 -1.16 54.43 -65.64
C VAL A 664 0.17 54.98 -65.15
N TYR A 665 0.34 56.29 -65.20
CA TYR A 665 1.53 56.98 -64.69
C TYR A 665 1.12 57.98 -63.61
N VAL A 666 2.00 58.15 -62.63
CA VAL A 666 1.83 59.15 -61.58
C VAL A 666 2.58 60.40 -61.98
N VAL A 667 1.84 61.50 -62.09
CA VAL A 667 2.39 62.84 -62.34
C VAL A 667 2.50 63.55 -60.99
N SER A 668 3.72 63.85 -60.58
CA SER A 668 4.04 64.67 -59.41
C SER A 668 4.49 66.06 -59.86
N ILE A 669 3.75 67.09 -59.45
CA ILE A 669 4.03 68.50 -59.69
C ILE A 669 4.38 69.12 -58.35
N GLN A 670 5.67 69.37 -58.13
CA GLN A 670 6.13 70.15 -57.00
C GLN A 670 6.07 71.63 -57.38
N THR A 671 5.29 72.40 -56.62
CA THR A 671 5.27 73.86 -56.63
C THR A 671 6.11 74.39 -55.46
N ASP A 672 6.22 75.71 -55.36
CA ASP A 672 6.82 76.41 -54.23
C ASP A 672 6.05 76.25 -52.92
N ARG A 673 4.76 75.86 -52.97
CA ARG A 673 3.89 75.73 -51.79
C ARG A 673 3.58 74.30 -51.39
N GLU A 674 3.50 73.39 -52.35
CA GLU A 674 3.08 72.01 -52.13
C GLU A 674 3.52 71.06 -53.26
N VAL A 675 3.53 69.76 -52.98
CA VAL A 675 3.65 68.71 -53.99
C VAL A 675 2.26 68.16 -54.26
N VAL A 676 1.89 68.16 -55.54
CA VAL A 676 0.58 67.72 -55.98
C VAL A 676 0.75 66.51 -56.89
N THR A 677 0.10 65.39 -56.57
CA THR A 677 0.18 64.15 -57.33
C THR A 677 -1.15 63.79 -57.98
N THR A 678 -1.13 63.47 -59.26
CA THR A 678 -2.30 62.96 -59.99
C THR A 678 -1.94 61.75 -60.83
N LYS A 679 -2.95 61.04 -61.34
CA LYS A 679 -2.78 59.92 -62.25
C LYS A 679 -3.17 60.32 -63.66
N ILE A 680 -2.33 59.95 -64.62
CA ILE A 680 -2.63 60.02 -66.05
C ILE A 680 -2.66 58.60 -66.62
N VAL A 681 -3.53 58.37 -67.58
CA VAL A 681 -3.56 57.12 -68.36
C VAL A 681 -2.87 57.40 -69.68
N VAL A 682 -1.86 56.60 -70.03
CA VAL A 682 -1.26 56.62 -71.37
C VAL A 682 -1.83 55.44 -72.15
N ALA A 683 -2.47 55.75 -73.28
CA ALA A 683 -3.09 54.79 -74.18
C ALA A 683 -2.75 55.18 -75.62
N GLN A 684 -1.64 54.63 -76.12
CA GLN A 684 -1.16 54.79 -77.49
C GLN A 684 -1.96 53.96 -78.49
#